data_AF-C1B940-F1
#
_entry.id   AF-C1B940-F1
#
_cell.length_a   1.000
_cell.length_b   1.000
_cell.length_c   1.000
_cell.angle_alpha   90.00
_cell.angle_beta   90.00
_cell.angle_gamma   90.00
#
_symmetry.space_group_name_H-M   'P 1'
#
loop_
_entity.id
_entity.type
_entity.pdbx_description
1 polymer ?
#
loop_
_entity_poly.entity_id
_entity_poly.type
_entity_poly.pdbx_seq_one_letter_code
_entity_poly.pdbx_strand_id
1 'polypeptide(L)'
;MPDALTTSVSDPEATSPPARRDRRSEYRTARLIAIVTGLIGFVLAVATPFMPVQQTAAAVNWPENGIVGDLEAPLMSQVPIDLSAAIPCSAVAGLPPQGGILLATAPAQGEGAALNAMFVRVSDKSVDVLDRNVTIATAPREQVQSGACSEIRITSNIDATSAEFVGLTTPTGDPIAGSLTGDLRPQVVGVFSDLRDGAAPAGLSFTMNVDSRFSSSPTLIKLVAMIVALLATAIALVALGRLDGTDGRGHRNFLPSHWWKFTGLDTIVVGTLVLWHFIGANTSDDGYLLTMARVSDHAGYMANYFRWFGVPEAPFGWYYDVLAAMAKISTASPFMRLPALIAGILCWMVISREVAPRLGRSVRRNKVALWTGGLVFLAFWLPYNNGLRPEPIVALGALLTWCSIERSIATGRLLPAAAAVLIGAFTLAAAPTGLMCVAALLAGARPLVRIVVKRHRQVGTLPLLAPIAAAGTIVLVVVFADQTIAAVMEATRVRTLIGPNLEWYKDFLRYYYLFVPTVDGSVARRFAFLTMILCLLTTLFILLRRKRIPGAATGPSWRLLGVVFGTIFFMMFNPTKWTHHFGAYAGIAGSLAALTAVAVSASALRSRRNRTIFLAGLLLMLALTFAGINGYWYVSSYGVPWFDKTVSIGGRQSNTFFLVLFGLAVALAAWQYLREGFAAPPARANTEKGRRIRKFAAAPLTVVAGIMVLFEVLSLLKGAVSQYPAYSLARSNFDSLTGQTCGLAEDVLVEGDTNGGNLTPINDPAQPLANPADPLGGASPVGFSPNGVPSDLTADYVEVKQGMGNTDNQSVGPSFETGSSAGTSGGTGNVGVNGSTAKLPFGLNPATTPVMGSYQEGVQEPATLSSSWYALPERSDDTPLIVMSAAGRIWSVDSTGALTYGQSLLLEYGKRQPDGTVQAQGTYLPKDIGPAPSWRNLRVPISELSPDADSVRIVANDPNLTGDQWLAFTPPRVPKLETLNSTIGSSQPVLLDWAVGLQFPCQRPFDHQYGVAEMPNYRILPDRPLAVSSTDTWQSAENGGPLGFTELLASATAIPTYMRDDWGRDWGSLERFDRYYPDATAATVDTETATRSGLWKPGTLRVYPTP
;
A
#
# COMPACT_ATOMS: atom_id res chain seq x y z
N MET A 1 30.54 76.16 -47.30
CA MET A 1 31.30 77.11 -48.12
C MET A 1 32.78 76.97 -47.76
N PRO A 2 33.64 76.48 -48.67
CA PRO A 2 33.33 75.70 -49.89
C PRO A 2 32.81 74.28 -49.48
N ASP A 3 33.00 73.12 -50.08
CA ASP A 3 33.67 72.58 -51.29
C ASP A 3 32.94 71.23 -51.63
N ALA A 4 33.04 70.57 -52.78
CA ALA A 4 33.79 70.82 -54.01
C ALA A 4 33.00 70.29 -55.24
N LEU A 5 33.67 70.12 -56.38
CA LEU A 5 33.14 69.57 -57.64
C LEU A 5 33.00 68.02 -57.67
N THR A 6 32.01 67.57 -58.44
CA THR A 6 31.68 66.18 -58.78
C THR A 6 32.78 65.42 -59.52
N THR A 7 32.99 64.16 -59.16
CA THR A 7 33.49 63.10 -60.06
C THR A 7 32.51 61.94 -60.09
N SER A 8 32.20 61.43 -61.30
CA SER A 8 31.23 60.36 -61.50
C SER A 8 31.86 58.99 -61.27
N VAL A 9 31.76 58.46 -60.05
CA VAL A 9 32.06 57.05 -59.76
C VAL A 9 30.86 56.20 -60.19
N SER A 10 31.11 55.09 -60.88
CA SER A 10 30.10 54.09 -61.21
C SER A 10 29.59 53.41 -59.93
N ASP A 11 28.29 53.52 -59.64
CA ASP A 11 27.67 52.79 -58.54
C ASP A 11 27.91 51.27 -58.68
N PRO A 12 28.24 50.56 -57.59
CA PRO A 12 28.35 49.11 -57.62
C PRO A 12 26.97 48.49 -57.89
N GLU A 13 26.94 47.51 -58.79
CA GLU A 13 25.72 46.83 -59.25
C GLU A 13 24.85 46.38 -58.07
N ALA A 14 23.67 46.99 -57.94
CA ALA A 14 22.79 46.83 -56.79
C ALA A 14 22.12 45.45 -56.80
N THR A 15 22.85 44.43 -56.32
CA THR A 15 22.39 43.03 -56.26
C THR A 15 20.96 42.94 -55.72
N SER A 16 20.05 42.47 -56.58
CA SER A 16 18.61 42.41 -56.29
C SER A 16 18.35 41.67 -54.98
N PRO A 17 17.48 42.18 -54.08
CA PRO A 17 17.20 41.51 -52.82
C PRO A 17 16.68 40.09 -53.11
N PRO A 18 17.28 39.04 -52.53
CA PRO A 18 17.02 37.67 -52.94
C PRO A 18 15.54 37.33 -52.75
N ALA A 19 14.93 36.79 -53.81
CA ALA A 19 13.50 36.53 -53.86
C ALA A 19 13.01 35.80 -52.61
N ARG A 20 11.92 36.30 -52.00
CA ARG A 20 11.30 35.70 -50.80
C ARG A 20 10.83 34.28 -51.12
N ARG A 21 11.68 33.28 -50.88
CA ARG A 21 11.30 31.85 -50.94
C ARG A 21 10.09 31.62 -50.04
N ASP A 22 9.00 31.14 -50.63
CA ASP A 22 7.85 30.71 -49.87
C ASP A 22 8.18 29.41 -49.11
N ARG A 23 8.36 29.53 -47.80
CA ARG A 23 8.61 28.39 -46.90
C ARG A 23 7.45 27.40 -46.88
N ARG A 24 6.25 27.79 -47.31
CA ARG A 24 5.09 26.88 -47.41
C ARG A 24 5.18 25.93 -48.59
N SER A 25 5.85 26.32 -49.69
CA SER A 25 6.17 25.45 -50.82
C SER A 25 7.44 24.64 -50.56
N GLU A 26 8.51 25.28 -50.08
CA GLU A 26 9.81 24.64 -49.74
C GLU A 26 9.66 23.47 -48.75
N TYR A 27 8.75 23.59 -47.77
CA TYR A 27 8.45 22.54 -46.79
C TYR A 27 7.12 21.79 -47.06
N ARG A 28 6.54 21.87 -48.27
CA ARG A 28 5.19 21.34 -48.60
C ARG A 28 4.98 19.90 -48.14
N THR A 29 5.92 19.00 -48.43
CA THR A 29 5.83 17.57 -48.08
C THR A 29 5.82 17.35 -46.56
N ALA A 30 6.74 17.98 -45.82
CA ALA A 30 6.78 17.90 -44.36
C ALA A 30 5.53 18.51 -43.71
N ARG A 31 4.95 19.57 -44.30
CA ARG A 31 3.70 20.18 -43.86
C ARG A 31 2.51 19.23 -44.06
N LEU A 32 2.44 18.54 -45.19
CA LEU A 32 1.38 17.57 -45.50
C LEU A 32 1.45 16.37 -44.55
N ILE A 33 2.63 15.76 -44.39
CA ILE A 33 2.84 14.62 -43.49
C ILE A 33 2.44 14.99 -42.05
N ALA A 34 2.92 16.13 -41.52
CA ALA A 34 2.58 16.58 -40.18
C ALA A 34 1.08 16.83 -39.95
N ILE A 35 0.32 17.20 -40.99
CA ILE A 35 -1.15 17.26 -40.93
C ILE A 35 -1.73 15.85 -40.94
N VAL A 36 -1.46 15.07 -41.98
CA VAL A 36 -2.15 13.81 -42.26
C VAL A 36 -1.87 12.79 -41.16
N THR A 37 -0.61 12.53 -40.82
CA THR A 37 -0.28 11.54 -39.78
C THR A 37 -0.57 12.06 -38.37
N GLY A 38 -0.55 13.39 -38.16
CA GLY A 38 -0.99 14.01 -36.91
C GLY A 38 -2.50 13.84 -36.67
N LEU A 39 -3.32 14.05 -37.71
CA LEU A 39 -4.77 13.85 -37.61
C LEU A 39 -5.14 12.37 -37.51
N ILE A 40 -4.48 11.48 -38.25
CA ILE A 40 -4.69 10.03 -38.14
C ILE A 40 -4.32 9.53 -36.73
N GLY A 41 -3.15 9.93 -36.20
CA GLY A 41 -2.73 9.56 -34.84
C GLY A 41 -3.69 10.05 -33.76
N PHE A 42 -4.17 11.30 -33.88
CA PHE A 42 -5.18 11.87 -32.99
C PHE A 42 -6.52 11.12 -33.06
N VAL A 43 -7.10 10.97 -34.26
CA VAL A 43 -8.45 10.36 -34.43
C VAL A 43 -8.45 8.90 -34.00
N LEU A 44 -7.44 8.11 -34.38
CA LEU A 44 -7.39 6.69 -34.00
C LEU A 44 -7.21 6.53 -32.48
N ALA A 45 -6.34 7.31 -31.83
CA ALA A 45 -6.15 7.23 -30.38
C ALA A 45 -7.41 7.67 -29.59
N VAL A 46 -8.17 8.65 -30.09
CA VAL A 46 -9.46 9.05 -29.50
C VAL A 46 -10.56 8.01 -29.77
N ALA A 47 -10.45 7.23 -30.85
CA ALA A 47 -11.42 6.17 -31.17
C ALA A 47 -11.15 4.84 -30.42
N THR A 48 -9.90 4.51 -30.06
CA THR A 48 -9.51 3.27 -29.37
C THR A 48 -10.43 2.85 -28.19
N PRO A 49 -10.86 3.75 -27.28
CA PRO A 49 -11.71 3.37 -26.13
C PRO A 49 -13.09 2.82 -26.50
N PHE A 50 -13.56 3.13 -27.71
CA PHE A 50 -14.88 2.77 -28.23
C PHE A 50 -14.86 1.56 -29.16
N MET A 51 -13.67 1.13 -29.60
CA MET A 51 -13.50 0.00 -30.53
C MET A 51 -13.87 -1.34 -29.88
N PRO A 52 -14.34 -2.32 -30.67
CA PRO A 52 -14.79 -3.59 -30.12
C PRO A 52 -13.63 -4.42 -29.53
N VAL A 53 -13.98 -5.20 -28.52
CA VAL A 53 -13.12 -6.14 -27.80
C VAL A 53 -13.72 -7.55 -27.87
N GLN A 54 -12.89 -8.56 -27.69
CA GLN A 54 -13.34 -9.92 -27.41
C GLN A 54 -13.36 -10.08 -25.88
N GLN A 55 -14.55 -10.28 -25.30
CA GLN A 55 -14.72 -10.65 -23.89
C GLN A 55 -14.73 -12.18 -23.82
N THR A 56 -13.99 -12.76 -22.87
CA THR A 56 -14.28 -14.14 -22.45
C THR A 56 -15.44 -14.08 -21.47
N ALA A 57 -16.65 -14.38 -21.94
CA ALA A 57 -17.80 -14.60 -21.05
C ALA A 57 -17.61 -15.93 -20.32
N ALA A 58 -18.09 -16.02 -19.09
CA ALA A 58 -17.89 -17.17 -18.21
C ALA A 58 -19.18 -17.53 -17.47
N ALA A 59 -19.41 -18.83 -17.29
CA ALA A 59 -20.53 -19.37 -16.52
C ALA A 59 -20.06 -20.55 -15.64
N VAL A 60 -20.81 -20.83 -14.59
CA VAL A 60 -20.64 -22.03 -13.75
C VAL A 60 -21.98 -22.77 -13.71
N ASN A 61 -21.92 -24.09 -13.92
CA ASN A 61 -23.07 -24.97 -14.02
C ASN A 61 -22.96 -26.11 -12.99
N TRP A 62 -24.06 -26.42 -12.30
CA TRP A 62 -24.16 -27.51 -11.34
C TRP A 62 -25.51 -28.23 -11.50
N PRO A 63 -25.61 -29.56 -11.30
CA PRO A 63 -24.55 -30.49 -10.90
C PRO A 63 -23.61 -30.87 -12.06
N GLU A 64 -22.29 -30.82 -11.83
CA GLU A 64 -21.29 -31.11 -12.87
C GLU A 64 -21.33 -32.59 -13.30
N ASN A 65 -21.28 -32.85 -14.61
CA ASN A 65 -21.36 -34.19 -15.19
C ASN A 65 -22.59 -35.01 -14.76
N GLY A 66 -23.64 -34.36 -14.23
CA GLY A 66 -24.81 -35.04 -13.65
C GLY A 66 -24.55 -35.67 -12.27
N ILE A 67 -23.53 -35.22 -11.56
CA ILE A 67 -23.15 -35.68 -10.21
C ILE A 67 -23.36 -34.54 -9.21
N VAL A 68 -24.14 -34.81 -8.16
CA VAL A 68 -24.21 -33.96 -6.96
C VAL A 68 -22.93 -34.15 -6.15
N GLY A 69 -22.37 -33.01 -5.74
CA GLY A 69 -21.23 -32.82 -4.85
C GLY A 69 -21.00 -31.31 -4.69
N ASP A 70 -20.29 -30.89 -3.65
CA ASP A 70 -20.07 -29.48 -3.34
C ASP A 70 -18.98 -28.84 -4.21
N LEU A 71 -19.19 -27.58 -4.62
CA LEU A 71 -18.27 -26.82 -5.47
C LEU A 71 -17.84 -25.49 -4.83
N GLU A 72 -16.53 -25.19 -4.85
CA GLU A 72 -15.98 -23.85 -4.59
C GLU A 72 -15.94 -23.01 -5.87
N ALA A 73 -16.52 -21.81 -5.83
CA ALA A 73 -16.50 -20.82 -6.91
C ALA A 73 -16.52 -19.36 -6.37
N PRO A 74 -15.53 -18.93 -5.56
CA PRO A 74 -15.50 -17.59 -4.97
C PRO A 74 -15.43 -16.49 -6.03
N LEU A 75 -16.46 -15.65 -6.12
CA LEU A 75 -16.52 -14.57 -7.10
C LEU A 75 -15.76 -13.32 -6.62
N MET A 76 -14.81 -12.82 -7.42
CA MET A 76 -14.14 -11.53 -7.19
C MET A 76 -15.10 -10.33 -7.25
N SER A 77 -16.22 -10.47 -7.98
CA SER A 77 -17.33 -9.51 -8.00
C SER A 77 -18.32 -9.71 -6.84
N GLN A 78 -18.10 -10.71 -5.98
CA GLN A 78 -19.00 -11.29 -4.96
C GLN A 78 -20.33 -11.85 -5.50
N VAL A 79 -20.95 -11.22 -6.49
CA VAL A 79 -22.20 -11.66 -7.13
C VAL A 79 -22.02 -11.91 -8.63
N PRO A 80 -22.83 -12.81 -9.24
CA PRO A 80 -22.87 -13.00 -10.68
C PRO A 80 -23.64 -11.86 -11.39
N ILE A 81 -23.62 -11.85 -12.72
CA ILE A 81 -24.50 -11.01 -13.54
C ILE A 81 -25.96 -11.42 -13.28
N ASP A 82 -26.22 -12.72 -13.40
CA ASP A 82 -27.50 -13.37 -13.16
C ASP A 82 -27.28 -14.84 -12.75
N LEU A 83 -28.31 -15.42 -12.13
CA LEU A 83 -28.32 -16.76 -11.55
C LEU A 83 -29.71 -17.37 -11.77
N SER A 84 -29.75 -18.65 -12.12
CA SER A 84 -31.00 -19.43 -12.22
C SER A 84 -30.81 -20.83 -11.65
N ALA A 85 -31.84 -21.35 -11.00
CA ALA A 85 -31.86 -22.71 -10.50
C ALA A 85 -33.26 -23.33 -10.66
N ALA A 86 -33.29 -24.63 -10.95
CA ALA A 86 -34.49 -25.45 -10.89
C ALA A 86 -34.16 -26.70 -10.05
N ILE A 87 -34.88 -26.87 -8.94
CA ILE A 87 -34.69 -27.99 -8.02
C ILE A 87 -35.98 -28.83 -8.05
N PRO A 88 -35.99 -30.05 -8.61
CA PRO A 88 -37.20 -30.86 -8.70
C PRO A 88 -37.72 -31.16 -7.29
N CYS A 89 -39.02 -31.03 -7.04
CA CYS A 89 -39.56 -31.13 -5.67
C CYS A 89 -39.36 -32.52 -5.04
N SER A 90 -39.10 -33.55 -5.87
CA SER A 90 -38.68 -34.89 -5.45
C SER A 90 -37.35 -34.90 -4.68
N ALA A 91 -36.45 -33.93 -4.87
CA ALA A 91 -35.19 -33.81 -4.13
C ALA A 91 -35.42 -33.62 -2.62
N VAL A 92 -36.56 -33.06 -2.21
CA VAL A 92 -36.97 -32.89 -0.80
C VAL A 92 -37.16 -34.24 -0.06
N ALA A 93 -37.34 -35.34 -0.81
CA ALA A 93 -37.36 -36.70 -0.28
C ALA A 93 -35.96 -37.32 -0.11
N GLY A 94 -34.91 -36.72 -0.68
CA GLY A 94 -33.52 -37.12 -0.47
C GLY A 94 -32.95 -36.66 0.88
N LEU A 95 -33.52 -35.61 1.48
CA LEU A 95 -33.10 -35.06 2.76
C LEU A 95 -33.75 -35.76 3.97
N PRO A 96 -33.06 -35.85 5.12
CA PRO A 96 -33.58 -36.45 6.35
C PRO A 96 -34.91 -35.87 6.87
N PRO A 97 -35.61 -36.57 7.81
CA PRO A 97 -36.84 -36.08 8.42
C PRO A 97 -36.69 -34.72 9.12
N GLN A 98 -35.54 -34.47 9.78
CA GLN A 98 -35.23 -33.18 10.42
C GLN A 98 -35.01 -32.03 9.43
N GLY A 99 -34.84 -32.31 8.13
CA GLY A 99 -34.55 -31.32 7.10
C GLY A 99 -33.08 -31.31 6.68
N GLY A 100 -32.64 -30.18 6.12
CA GLY A 100 -31.32 -29.95 5.54
C GLY A 100 -31.36 -28.83 4.49
N ILE A 101 -30.27 -28.63 3.77
CA ILE A 101 -30.10 -27.65 2.69
C ILE A 101 -30.17 -28.37 1.34
N LEU A 102 -31.04 -27.93 0.43
CA LEU A 102 -31.07 -28.43 -0.95
C LEU A 102 -30.04 -27.73 -1.84
N LEU A 103 -29.84 -26.44 -1.61
CA LEU A 103 -28.88 -25.60 -2.31
C LEU A 103 -28.53 -24.40 -1.42
N ALA A 104 -27.24 -24.07 -1.31
CA ALA A 104 -26.78 -22.80 -0.78
C ALA A 104 -25.67 -22.22 -1.65
N THR A 105 -25.59 -20.89 -1.74
CA THR A 105 -24.51 -20.19 -2.48
C THR A 105 -23.28 -19.88 -1.61
N ALA A 106 -23.35 -20.21 -0.32
CA ALA A 106 -22.24 -20.18 0.65
C ALA A 106 -22.49 -21.21 1.76
N PRO A 107 -21.45 -21.68 2.48
CA PRO A 107 -21.61 -22.48 3.69
C PRO A 107 -22.47 -21.75 4.74
N ALA A 108 -23.44 -22.45 5.34
CA ALA A 108 -24.33 -21.86 6.36
C ALA A 108 -23.60 -21.48 7.67
N GLN A 109 -22.38 -21.98 7.85
CA GLN A 109 -21.48 -21.72 8.97
C GLN A 109 -20.61 -20.46 8.78
N GLY A 110 -20.54 -19.91 7.56
CA GLY A 110 -19.65 -18.81 7.19
C GLY A 110 -20.07 -17.44 7.76
N GLU A 111 -19.10 -16.54 7.92
CA GLU A 111 -19.35 -15.26 8.58
C GLU A 111 -20.28 -14.36 7.75
N GLY A 112 -21.38 -13.93 8.35
CA GLY A 112 -22.42 -13.15 7.66
C GLY A 112 -23.15 -13.90 6.54
N ALA A 113 -22.96 -15.22 6.37
CA ALA A 113 -23.51 -15.98 5.24
C ALA A 113 -25.03 -15.80 5.09
N ALA A 114 -25.77 -15.86 6.19
CA ALA A 114 -27.22 -15.64 6.20
C ALA A 114 -27.64 -14.26 5.65
N LEU A 115 -26.84 -13.20 5.82
CA LEU A 115 -27.12 -11.83 5.37
C LEU A 115 -26.71 -11.56 3.91
N ASN A 116 -25.90 -12.45 3.32
CA ASN A 116 -25.23 -12.23 2.04
C ASN A 116 -25.60 -13.25 0.96
N ALA A 117 -25.82 -14.51 1.32
CA ALA A 117 -26.03 -15.64 0.40
C ALA A 117 -27.52 -16.05 0.30
N MET A 118 -27.78 -17.00 -0.61
CA MET A 118 -29.08 -17.64 -0.83
C MET A 118 -29.06 -19.07 -0.30
N PHE A 119 -30.19 -19.51 0.27
CA PHE A 119 -30.39 -20.84 0.85
C PHE A 119 -31.78 -21.39 0.51
N VAL A 120 -31.83 -22.62 0.02
CA VAL A 120 -33.06 -23.42 -0.13
C VAL A 120 -33.09 -24.43 1.01
N ARG A 121 -33.75 -24.06 2.11
CA ARG A 121 -33.75 -24.81 3.37
C ARG A 121 -35.01 -25.66 3.48
N VAL A 122 -34.85 -26.92 3.88
CA VAL A 122 -35.92 -27.83 4.26
C VAL A 122 -35.91 -28.01 5.77
N SER A 123 -37.07 -27.96 6.42
CA SER A 123 -37.27 -28.23 7.84
C SER A 123 -38.10 -29.51 8.05
N ASP A 124 -38.61 -29.74 9.25
CA ASP A 124 -39.60 -30.80 9.50
C ASP A 124 -40.99 -30.46 8.93
N LYS A 125 -41.29 -29.17 8.68
CA LYS A 125 -42.63 -28.67 8.29
C LYS A 125 -42.68 -27.89 6.99
N SER A 126 -41.59 -27.25 6.58
CA SER A 126 -41.53 -26.31 5.45
C SER A 126 -40.36 -26.57 4.51
N VAL A 127 -40.48 -26.01 3.30
CA VAL A 127 -39.34 -25.67 2.44
C VAL A 127 -39.36 -24.15 2.27
N ASP A 128 -38.25 -23.50 2.56
CA ASP A 128 -38.08 -22.04 2.52
C ASP A 128 -37.01 -21.68 1.50
N VAL A 129 -37.30 -20.74 0.60
CA VAL A 129 -36.28 -20.08 -0.24
C VAL A 129 -35.94 -18.74 0.39
N LEU A 130 -34.69 -18.61 0.83
CA LEU A 130 -34.14 -17.47 1.54
C LEU A 130 -33.06 -16.80 0.68
N ASP A 131 -33.06 -15.47 0.62
CA ASP A 131 -32.00 -14.68 0.00
C ASP A 131 -31.70 -13.48 0.91
N ARG A 132 -30.44 -13.29 1.28
CA ARG A 132 -29.97 -12.15 2.11
C ARG A 132 -30.80 -11.94 3.39
N ASN A 133 -31.09 -13.03 4.11
CA ASN A 133 -31.90 -13.11 5.33
C ASN A 133 -33.38 -12.71 5.17
N VAL A 134 -33.92 -12.77 3.95
CA VAL A 134 -35.34 -12.54 3.64
C VAL A 134 -35.94 -13.79 2.97
N THR A 135 -37.09 -14.24 3.44
CA THR A 135 -37.85 -15.31 2.78
C THR A 135 -38.51 -14.79 1.51
N ILE A 136 -38.19 -15.39 0.37
CA ILE A 136 -38.84 -15.11 -0.91
C ILE A 136 -40.15 -15.89 -1.03
N ALA A 137 -40.09 -17.20 -0.77
CA ALA A 137 -41.24 -18.10 -0.83
C ALA A 137 -41.06 -19.25 0.17
N THR A 138 -42.16 -19.71 0.76
CA THR A 138 -42.21 -20.89 1.65
C THR A 138 -43.43 -21.73 1.30
N ALA A 139 -43.25 -23.06 1.28
CA ALA A 139 -44.32 -24.03 1.10
C ALA A 139 -44.27 -25.15 2.18
N PRO A 140 -45.40 -25.75 2.60
CA PRO A 140 -45.40 -26.89 3.52
C PRO A 140 -44.69 -28.11 2.91
N ARG A 141 -43.79 -28.76 3.66
CA ARG A 141 -42.97 -29.88 3.16
C ARG A 141 -43.80 -31.03 2.61
N GLU A 142 -44.92 -31.35 3.26
CA GLU A 142 -45.88 -32.36 2.82
C GLU A 142 -46.49 -32.03 1.44
N GLN A 143 -46.83 -30.76 1.19
CA GLN A 143 -47.36 -30.33 -0.11
C GLN A 143 -46.27 -30.36 -1.20
N VAL A 144 -45.04 -29.98 -0.86
CA VAL A 144 -43.90 -30.07 -1.77
C VAL A 144 -43.57 -31.54 -2.12
N GLN A 145 -43.71 -32.46 -1.16
CA GLN A 145 -43.51 -33.91 -1.37
C GLN A 145 -44.73 -34.63 -1.99
N SER A 146 -45.90 -33.98 -2.09
CA SER A 146 -47.15 -34.61 -2.55
C SER A 146 -47.20 -34.99 -4.04
N GLY A 147 -46.24 -34.50 -4.83
CA GLY A 147 -46.26 -34.61 -6.31
C GLY A 147 -47.09 -33.55 -7.02
N ALA A 148 -47.78 -32.66 -6.32
CA ALA A 148 -48.39 -31.45 -6.90
C ALA A 148 -47.34 -30.38 -7.24
N CYS A 149 -46.23 -30.35 -6.49
CA CYS A 149 -45.04 -29.55 -6.77
C CYS A 149 -44.17 -30.28 -7.81
N SER A 150 -43.82 -29.58 -8.90
CA SER A 150 -42.92 -30.11 -9.94
C SER A 150 -41.47 -29.71 -9.69
N GLU A 151 -41.20 -28.41 -9.55
CA GLU A 151 -39.89 -27.83 -9.28
C GLU A 151 -39.99 -26.60 -8.36
N ILE A 152 -38.92 -26.33 -7.63
CA ILE A 152 -38.63 -25.03 -7.01
C ILE A 152 -37.81 -24.26 -8.04
N ARG A 153 -38.42 -23.25 -8.66
CA ARG A 153 -37.82 -22.41 -9.71
C ARG A 153 -37.32 -21.12 -9.08
N ILE A 154 -36.05 -20.78 -9.29
CA ILE A 154 -35.40 -19.59 -8.73
C ILE A 154 -34.69 -18.83 -9.86
N THR A 155 -34.82 -17.51 -9.86
CA THR A 155 -34.06 -16.61 -10.74
C THR A 155 -33.63 -15.37 -10.00
N SER A 156 -32.39 -14.92 -10.20
CA SER A 156 -31.86 -13.69 -9.64
C SER A 156 -31.08 -12.90 -10.69
N ASN A 157 -31.33 -11.60 -10.78
CA ASN A 157 -30.61 -10.68 -11.64
C ASN A 157 -30.62 -9.27 -11.01
N ILE A 158 -30.14 -8.28 -11.76
CA ILE A 158 -30.01 -6.89 -11.27
C ILE A 158 -31.35 -6.19 -10.93
N ASP A 159 -32.47 -6.66 -11.49
CA ASP A 159 -33.79 -6.04 -11.31
C ASP A 159 -34.62 -6.74 -10.22
N ALA A 160 -34.41 -8.03 -9.96
CA ALA A 160 -35.06 -8.79 -8.87
C ALA A 160 -34.37 -10.14 -8.56
N THR A 161 -34.60 -10.67 -7.34
CA THR A 161 -34.62 -12.12 -7.08
C THR A 161 -36.07 -12.61 -6.99
N SER A 162 -36.39 -13.80 -7.50
CA SER A 162 -37.72 -14.44 -7.38
C SER A 162 -37.63 -15.96 -7.23
N ALA A 163 -38.64 -16.54 -6.58
CA ALA A 163 -38.76 -17.97 -6.35
C ALA A 163 -40.22 -18.44 -6.43
N GLU A 164 -40.45 -19.63 -6.99
CA GLU A 164 -41.78 -20.24 -7.18
C GLU A 164 -41.73 -21.75 -6.90
N PHE A 165 -42.74 -22.27 -6.18
CA PHE A 165 -43.01 -23.70 -6.06
C PHE A 165 -44.00 -24.13 -7.14
N VAL A 166 -43.48 -24.47 -8.32
CA VAL A 166 -44.26 -24.62 -9.57
C VAL A 166 -45.26 -25.76 -9.44
N GLY A 167 -46.55 -25.43 -9.55
CA GLY A 167 -47.69 -26.35 -9.39
C GLY A 167 -48.41 -26.26 -8.04
N LEU A 168 -47.85 -25.57 -7.04
CA LEU A 168 -48.55 -25.29 -5.79
C LEU A 168 -49.26 -23.93 -5.82
N THR A 169 -50.45 -23.87 -5.22
CA THR A 169 -51.23 -22.63 -5.06
C THR A 169 -51.60 -22.37 -3.60
N THR A 170 -51.77 -21.10 -3.25
CA THR A 170 -52.37 -20.64 -2.00
C THR A 170 -53.84 -21.07 -1.89
N PRO A 171 -54.47 -20.96 -0.70
CA PRO A 171 -55.92 -21.16 -0.55
C PRO A 171 -56.80 -20.17 -1.34
N THR A 172 -56.24 -19.08 -1.87
CA THR A 172 -56.93 -18.13 -2.76
C THR A 172 -56.80 -18.49 -4.24
N GLY A 173 -55.96 -19.46 -4.60
CA GLY A 173 -55.74 -19.94 -5.98
C GLY A 173 -54.55 -19.28 -6.69
N ASP A 174 -53.81 -18.40 -6.01
CA ASP A 174 -52.59 -17.77 -6.53
C ASP A 174 -51.39 -18.74 -6.45
N PRO A 175 -50.40 -18.69 -7.35
CA PRO A 175 -49.19 -19.52 -7.22
C PRO A 175 -48.43 -19.27 -5.92
N ILE A 176 -47.80 -20.30 -5.33
CA ILE A 176 -46.88 -20.11 -4.20
C ILE A 176 -45.53 -19.60 -4.75
N ALA A 177 -45.48 -18.29 -4.97
CA ALA A 177 -44.32 -17.58 -5.49
C ALA A 177 -44.09 -16.25 -4.74
N GLY A 178 -42.88 -15.71 -4.87
CA GLY A 178 -42.52 -14.39 -4.35
C GLY A 178 -41.33 -13.79 -5.08
N SER A 179 -41.12 -12.49 -4.87
CA SER A 179 -39.98 -11.76 -5.45
C SER A 179 -39.57 -10.57 -4.58
N LEU A 180 -38.26 -10.36 -4.49
CA LEU A 180 -37.63 -9.19 -3.89
C LEU A 180 -37.13 -8.28 -5.01
N THR A 181 -37.62 -7.05 -5.08
CA THR A 181 -37.36 -6.12 -6.18
C THR A 181 -36.12 -5.24 -5.95
N GLY A 182 -35.41 -4.95 -7.03
CA GLY A 182 -34.11 -4.28 -7.02
C GLY A 182 -32.93 -5.27 -7.00
N ASP A 183 -31.72 -4.74 -7.04
CA ASP A 183 -30.50 -5.57 -7.05
C ASP A 183 -30.33 -6.27 -5.69
N LEU A 184 -30.85 -7.50 -5.58
CA LEU A 184 -30.78 -8.33 -4.37
C LEU A 184 -30.00 -9.64 -4.55
N ARG A 185 -29.37 -9.82 -5.73
CA ARG A 185 -28.47 -10.93 -6.07
C ARG A 185 -27.66 -11.47 -4.88
N PRO A 186 -27.69 -12.79 -4.64
CA PRO A 186 -26.90 -13.40 -3.58
C PRO A 186 -25.41 -13.28 -3.87
N GLN A 187 -24.64 -13.21 -2.80
CA GLN A 187 -23.22 -13.53 -2.84
C GLN A 187 -23.05 -15.02 -3.12
N VAL A 188 -22.15 -15.34 -4.03
CA VAL A 188 -21.81 -16.72 -4.39
C VAL A 188 -20.33 -16.96 -4.12
N VAL A 189 -20.07 -17.97 -3.29
CA VAL A 189 -18.73 -18.53 -3.09
C VAL A 189 -18.61 -19.99 -3.51
N GLY A 190 -19.72 -20.60 -3.92
CA GLY A 190 -19.81 -21.98 -4.36
C GLY A 190 -21.25 -22.43 -4.54
N VAL A 191 -21.45 -23.75 -4.68
CA VAL A 191 -22.76 -24.40 -4.63
C VAL A 191 -22.66 -25.58 -3.67
N PHE A 192 -23.45 -25.54 -2.58
CA PHE A 192 -23.38 -26.49 -1.48
C PHE A 192 -24.73 -27.18 -1.24
N SER A 193 -24.74 -28.45 -0.85
CA SER A 193 -25.98 -29.24 -0.66
C SER A 193 -25.85 -30.36 0.37
N ASP A 194 -26.89 -30.58 1.19
CA ASP A 194 -27.02 -31.77 2.06
C ASP A 194 -27.61 -32.98 1.30
N LEU A 195 -27.82 -32.87 -0.02
CA LEU A 195 -28.17 -34.00 -0.88
C LEU A 195 -26.98 -34.96 -0.97
N ARG A 196 -27.26 -36.27 -0.99
CA ARG A 196 -26.20 -37.29 -1.07
C ARG A 196 -25.42 -37.21 -2.37
N ASP A 197 -24.10 -37.32 -2.27
CA ASP A 197 -23.19 -37.42 -3.41
C ASP A 197 -23.58 -38.55 -4.36
N GLY A 198 -23.44 -38.30 -5.66
CA GLY A 198 -23.73 -39.26 -6.72
C GLY A 198 -24.71 -38.73 -7.76
N ALA A 199 -25.44 -39.62 -8.44
CA ALA A 199 -26.25 -39.27 -9.60
C ALA A 199 -27.35 -38.24 -9.25
N ALA A 200 -27.34 -37.11 -9.96
CA ALA A 200 -28.26 -36.00 -9.72
C ALA A 200 -29.74 -36.37 -10.00
N PRO A 201 -30.69 -35.88 -9.18
CA PRO A 201 -32.11 -35.93 -9.50
C PRO A 201 -32.41 -35.32 -10.88
N ALA A 202 -33.19 -36.03 -11.71
CA ALA A 202 -33.54 -35.54 -13.04
C ALA A 202 -34.30 -34.21 -12.97
N GLY A 203 -33.80 -33.19 -13.67
CA GLY A 203 -34.31 -31.82 -13.64
C GLY A 203 -33.61 -30.88 -12.65
N LEU A 204 -32.69 -31.39 -11.80
CA LEU A 204 -31.85 -30.54 -10.95
C LEU A 204 -30.86 -29.74 -11.82
N SER A 205 -30.88 -28.43 -11.69
CA SER A 205 -29.94 -27.54 -12.40
C SER A 205 -29.74 -26.22 -11.65
N PHE A 206 -28.52 -25.68 -11.81
CA PHE A 206 -28.08 -24.36 -11.38
C PHE A 206 -27.12 -23.83 -12.43
N THR A 207 -27.32 -22.57 -12.84
CA THR A 207 -26.44 -21.84 -13.75
C THR A 207 -26.27 -20.42 -13.23
N MET A 208 -25.03 -19.95 -13.12
CA MET A 208 -24.72 -18.54 -12.91
C MET A 208 -23.82 -17.99 -14.01
N ASN A 209 -24.11 -16.77 -14.47
CA ASN A 209 -23.27 -16.03 -15.41
C ASN A 209 -22.29 -15.15 -14.63
N VAL A 210 -21.00 -15.49 -14.66
CA VAL A 210 -19.95 -14.83 -13.88
C VAL A 210 -19.62 -13.45 -14.49
N ASP A 211 -19.39 -12.45 -13.64
CA ASP A 211 -19.12 -11.06 -14.07
C ASP A 211 -17.69 -10.83 -14.58
N SER A 212 -17.38 -11.57 -15.63
CA SER A 212 -16.19 -11.57 -16.47
C SER A 212 -15.99 -10.28 -17.31
N ARG A 213 -16.68 -9.17 -17.00
CA ARG A 213 -16.75 -7.97 -17.86
C ARG A 213 -15.39 -7.30 -18.16
N PHE A 214 -14.38 -7.58 -17.32
CA PHE A 214 -13.03 -7.03 -17.44
C PHE A 214 -12.03 -8.00 -18.09
N SER A 215 -12.36 -9.29 -18.23
CA SER A 215 -11.53 -10.28 -18.92
C SER A 215 -11.73 -10.16 -20.44
N SER A 216 -11.04 -9.20 -21.05
CA SER A 216 -11.12 -8.90 -22.48
C SER A 216 -9.78 -8.99 -23.21
N SER A 217 -9.83 -8.83 -24.53
CA SER A 217 -8.68 -8.62 -25.40
C SER A 217 -9.05 -7.74 -26.60
N PRO A 218 -8.09 -6.99 -27.18
CA PRO A 218 -8.37 -6.13 -28.33
C PRO A 218 -8.64 -6.95 -29.61
N THR A 219 -9.77 -6.67 -30.29
CA THR A 219 -10.01 -7.19 -31.64
C THR A 219 -8.90 -6.78 -32.61
N LEU A 220 -8.73 -7.52 -33.71
CA LEU A 220 -7.78 -7.18 -34.77
C LEU A 220 -7.95 -5.74 -35.29
N ILE A 221 -9.19 -5.23 -35.35
CA ILE A 221 -9.47 -3.84 -35.74
C ILE A 221 -8.91 -2.86 -34.70
N LYS A 222 -9.15 -3.10 -33.40
CA LYS A 222 -8.60 -2.30 -32.31
C LYS A 222 -7.07 -2.34 -32.32
N LEU A 223 -6.46 -3.53 -32.45
CA LEU A 223 -5.02 -3.72 -32.52
C LEU A 223 -4.37 -2.96 -33.69
N VAL A 224 -4.91 -3.08 -34.91
CA VAL A 224 -4.41 -2.35 -36.09
C VAL A 224 -4.55 -0.84 -35.91
N ALA A 225 -5.67 -0.35 -35.38
CA ALA A 225 -5.86 1.06 -35.10
C ALA A 225 -4.84 1.62 -34.10
N MET A 226 -4.54 0.87 -33.03
CA MET A 226 -3.53 1.22 -32.03
C MET A 226 -2.12 1.31 -32.66
N ILE A 227 -1.72 0.31 -33.45
CA ILE A 227 -0.42 0.29 -34.16
C ILE A 227 -0.32 1.48 -35.12
N VAL A 228 -1.35 1.75 -35.93
CA VAL A 228 -1.36 2.88 -36.86
C VAL A 228 -1.36 4.22 -36.12
N ALA A 229 -2.04 4.35 -34.98
CA ALA A 229 -2.01 5.57 -34.16
C ALA A 229 -0.60 5.88 -33.64
N LEU A 230 0.11 4.86 -33.14
CA LEU A 230 1.50 4.97 -32.65
C LEU A 230 2.46 5.37 -33.79
N LEU A 231 2.42 4.67 -34.92
CA LEU A 231 3.27 4.95 -36.08
C LEU A 231 2.98 6.33 -36.68
N ALA A 232 1.71 6.71 -36.84
CA ALA A 232 1.32 8.00 -37.38
C ALA A 232 1.75 9.16 -36.46
N THR A 233 1.67 8.97 -35.14
CA THR A 233 2.16 9.94 -34.14
C THR A 233 3.69 10.09 -34.20
N ALA A 234 4.43 8.98 -34.29
CA ALA A 234 5.89 9.02 -34.45
C ALA A 234 6.31 9.76 -35.73
N ILE A 235 5.67 9.46 -36.87
CA ILE A 235 5.91 10.15 -38.15
C ILE A 235 5.54 11.64 -38.05
N ALA A 236 4.45 11.99 -37.37
CA ALA A 236 4.03 13.38 -37.16
C ALA A 236 5.07 14.17 -36.35
N LEU A 237 5.66 13.56 -35.31
CA LEU A 237 6.74 14.15 -34.52
C LEU A 237 8.02 14.34 -35.33
N VAL A 238 8.41 13.37 -36.16
CA VAL A 238 9.56 13.50 -37.08
C VAL A 238 9.31 14.63 -38.10
N ALA A 239 8.09 14.74 -38.64
CA ALA A 239 7.71 15.82 -39.54
C ALA A 239 7.73 17.19 -38.86
N LEU A 240 7.21 17.31 -37.63
CA LEU A 240 7.33 18.52 -36.80
C LEU A 240 8.80 18.88 -36.56
N GLY A 241 9.65 17.89 -36.29
CA GLY A 241 11.10 18.05 -36.15
C GLY A 241 11.79 18.63 -37.40
N ARG A 242 11.31 18.29 -38.61
CA ARG A 242 11.76 18.90 -39.87
C ARG A 242 11.21 20.32 -40.08
N LEU A 243 9.92 20.55 -39.79
CA LEU A 243 9.29 21.89 -39.83
C LEU A 243 9.89 22.87 -38.81
N ASP A 244 10.51 22.35 -37.76
CA ASP A 244 11.21 23.18 -36.79
C ASP A 244 12.45 23.87 -37.39
N GLY A 245 13.10 23.23 -38.36
CA GLY A 245 14.35 23.66 -39.01
C GLY A 245 14.22 24.81 -40.03
N THR A 246 13.04 25.42 -40.20
CA THR A 246 12.79 26.50 -41.18
C THR A 246 13.65 27.76 -41.01
N ASP A 247 14.41 27.90 -39.93
CA ASP A 247 15.34 29.02 -39.72
C ASP A 247 16.80 28.71 -40.10
N GLY A 248 17.04 27.61 -40.82
CA GLY A 248 18.36 27.22 -41.31
C GLY A 248 19.29 26.70 -40.22
N ARG A 249 18.79 26.43 -39.01
CA ARG A 249 19.57 25.92 -37.88
C ARG A 249 19.09 24.53 -37.51
N GLY A 250 20.03 23.60 -37.35
CA GLY A 250 19.73 22.26 -36.84
C GLY A 250 19.14 22.27 -35.42
N HIS A 251 18.67 21.12 -34.97
CA HIS A 251 18.43 20.89 -33.54
C HIS A 251 19.77 20.81 -32.80
N ARG A 252 19.81 21.28 -31.55
CA ARG A 252 20.95 21.03 -30.66
C ARG A 252 20.89 19.60 -30.13
N ASN A 253 22.08 18.98 -29.98
CA ASN A 253 22.29 17.64 -29.41
C ASN A 253 21.33 17.38 -28.25
N PHE A 254 20.70 16.21 -28.22
CA PHE A 254 19.67 15.89 -27.22
C PHE A 254 20.22 16.06 -25.79
N LEU A 255 21.38 15.47 -25.51
CA LEU A 255 22.10 15.66 -24.25
C LEU A 255 23.15 16.79 -24.37
N PRO A 256 23.35 17.62 -23.33
CA PRO A 256 24.45 18.59 -23.26
C PRO A 256 25.85 17.95 -23.33
N SER A 257 26.84 18.67 -23.86
CA SER A 257 28.24 18.21 -23.94
C SER A 257 28.97 18.05 -22.58
N HIS A 258 28.29 18.36 -21.47
CA HIS A 258 28.74 18.08 -20.11
C HIS A 258 27.92 16.99 -19.40
N TRP A 259 27.00 16.30 -20.07
CA TRP A 259 26.13 15.27 -19.45
C TRP A 259 26.95 14.13 -18.83
N TRP A 260 27.95 13.61 -19.55
CA TRP A 260 28.85 12.56 -19.07
C TRP A 260 30.02 13.05 -18.21
N LYS A 261 30.01 14.33 -17.77
CA LYS A 261 31.06 14.88 -16.90
C LYS A 261 30.64 14.78 -15.44
N PHE A 262 30.99 13.66 -14.82
CA PHE A 262 30.76 13.40 -13.40
C PHE A 262 31.58 14.32 -12.50
N THR A 263 31.06 14.57 -11.30
CA THR A 263 31.64 15.40 -10.25
C THR A 263 31.50 14.68 -8.91
N GLY A 264 32.34 15.01 -7.92
CA GLY A 264 32.24 14.37 -6.59
C GLY A 264 30.90 14.58 -5.87
N LEU A 265 30.07 15.56 -6.28
CA LEU A 265 28.69 15.68 -5.80
C LEU A 265 27.76 14.64 -6.47
N ASP A 266 27.99 14.31 -7.75
CA ASP A 266 27.27 13.21 -8.40
C ASP A 266 27.61 11.88 -7.73
N THR A 267 28.89 11.64 -7.43
CA THR A 267 29.33 10.43 -6.71
C THR A 267 28.63 10.29 -5.36
N ILE A 268 28.42 11.38 -4.64
CA ILE A 268 27.74 11.36 -3.33
C ILE A 268 26.23 11.19 -3.49
N VAL A 269 25.56 11.94 -4.39
CA VAL A 269 24.11 11.79 -4.56
C VAL A 269 23.75 10.41 -5.11
N VAL A 270 24.45 9.93 -6.14
CA VAL A 270 24.21 8.59 -6.71
C VAL A 270 24.66 7.50 -5.73
N GLY A 271 25.77 7.69 -5.01
CA GLY A 271 26.22 6.75 -3.98
C GLY A 271 25.22 6.60 -2.82
N THR A 272 24.64 7.70 -2.34
CA THR A 272 23.58 7.64 -1.32
C THR A 272 22.31 6.99 -1.85
N LEU A 273 21.89 7.25 -3.10
CA LEU A 273 20.75 6.55 -3.71
C LEU A 273 20.99 5.03 -3.83
N VAL A 274 22.17 4.61 -4.28
CA VAL A 274 22.52 3.18 -4.40
C VAL A 274 22.63 2.52 -3.03
N LEU A 275 23.19 3.18 -2.02
CA LEU A 275 23.22 2.67 -0.65
C LEU A 275 21.79 2.50 -0.08
N TRP A 276 20.94 3.51 -0.24
CA TRP A 276 19.57 3.53 0.27
C TRP A 276 18.63 2.56 -0.47
N HIS A 277 18.96 2.16 -1.69
CA HIS A 277 18.25 1.09 -2.39
C HIS A 277 18.33 -0.24 -1.61
N PHE A 278 19.48 -0.54 -1.00
CA PHE A 278 19.70 -1.74 -0.18
C PHE A 278 19.32 -1.56 1.29
N ILE A 279 19.71 -0.47 1.95
CA ILE A 279 19.50 -0.30 3.41
C ILE A 279 18.28 0.56 3.78
N GLY A 280 17.69 1.26 2.81
CA GLY A 280 16.67 2.27 3.04
C GLY A 280 15.25 1.73 3.09
N ALA A 281 14.41 2.38 3.88
CA ALA A 281 13.02 1.99 4.10
C ALA A 281 12.19 1.77 2.81
N ASN A 282 11.24 0.85 2.89
CA ASN A 282 10.21 0.62 1.88
C ASN A 282 9.04 1.62 2.02
N THR A 283 8.10 1.61 1.08
CA THR A 283 6.85 2.39 1.15
C THR A 283 5.63 1.51 1.37
N SER A 284 4.51 2.08 1.83
CA SER A 284 3.30 1.33 2.24
C SER A 284 2.82 0.35 1.18
N ASP A 285 2.54 0.85 -0.02
CA ASP A 285 1.84 0.09 -1.07
C ASP A 285 2.80 -0.81 -1.87
N ASP A 286 3.98 -1.12 -1.32
CA ASP A 286 4.99 -1.96 -1.98
C ASP A 286 4.53 -3.42 -2.09
N GLY A 287 3.85 -3.97 -1.08
CA GLY A 287 3.20 -5.28 -1.17
C GLY A 287 1.98 -5.24 -2.10
N TYR A 288 1.11 -4.24 -1.91
CA TYR A 288 -0.08 -3.97 -2.69
C TYR A 288 0.18 -4.06 -4.20
N LEU A 289 1.17 -3.31 -4.69
CA LEU A 289 1.53 -3.25 -6.11
C LEU A 289 2.29 -4.48 -6.59
N LEU A 290 3.06 -5.17 -5.74
CA LEU A 290 3.72 -6.42 -6.13
C LEU A 290 2.71 -7.56 -6.32
N THR A 291 1.74 -7.72 -5.42
CA THR A 291 0.73 -8.77 -5.51
C THR A 291 -0.15 -8.59 -6.76
N MET A 292 -0.66 -7.38 -7.01
CA MET A 292 -1.42 -7.07 -8.23
C MET A 292 -0.59 -7.34 -9.50
N ALA A 293 0.66 -6.91 -9.53
CA ALA A 293 1.55 -7.16 -10.66
C ALA A 293 1.79 -8.65 -10.93
N ARG A 294 1.87 -9.49 -9.88
CA ARG A 294 2.04 -10.95 -10.00
C ARG A 294 0.78 -11.63 -10.54
N VAL A 295 -0.40 -11.34 -9.97
CA VAL A 295 -1.67 -12.02 -10.29
C VAL A 295 -2.25 -11.55 -11.64
N SER A 296 -1.89 -10.35 -12.11
CA SER A 296 -2.42 -9.77 -13.36
C SER A 296 -2.27 -10.66 -14.62
N ASP A 297 -1.28 -11.56 -14.65
CA ASP A 297 -1.05 -12.47 -15.78
C ASP A 297 -2.08 -13.62 -15.83
N HIS A 298 -2.52 -14.12 -14.67
CA HIS A 298 -3.56 -15.14 -14.54
C HIS A 298 -4.96 -14.53 -14.66
N ALA A 299 -5.16 -13.33 -14.09
CA ALA A 299 -6.40 -12.55 -14.22
C ALA A 299 -6.70 -12.14 -15.67
N GLY A 300 -5.67 -11.96 -16.50
CA GLY A 300 -5.75 -11.43 -17.86
C GLY A 300 -5.89 -9.91 -17.93
N TYR A 301 -5.95 -9.21 -16.79
CA TYR A 301 -6.01 -7.75 -16.69
C TYR A 301 -5.44 -7.25 -15.35
N MET A 302 -5.09 -5.96 -15.28
CA MET A 302 -4.59 -5.31 -14.06
C MET A 302 -5.75 -5.02 -13.08
N ALA A 303 -6.28 -6.07 -12.48
CA ALA A 303 -7.34 -6.04 -11.46
C ALA A 303 -6.88 -5.37 -10.17
N ASN A 304 -7.80 -4.70 -9.46
CA ASN A 304 -7.55 -4.39 -8.05
C ASN A 304 -7.82 -5.64 -7.21
N TYR A 305 -6.75 -6.22 -6.67
CA TYR A 305 -6.78 -7.51 -5.97
C TYR A 305 -7.36 -7.41 -4.55
N PHE A 306 -7.24 -6.25 -3.90
CA PHE A 306 -7.51 -6.09 -2.46
C PHE A 306 -8.84 -5.40 -2.14
N ARG A 307 -9.41 -4.62 -3.06
CA ARG A 307 -10.60 -3.79 -2.80
C ARG A 307 -11.37 -3.58 -4.11
N TRP A 308 -12.60 -3.08 -4.00
CA TRP A 308 -13.39 -2.62 -5.15
C TRP A 308 -13.83 -3.72 -6.13
N PHE A 309 -14.12 -4.94 -5.65
CA PHE A 309 -14.81 -5.98 -6.45
C PHE A 309 -14.05 -6.35 -7.74
N GLY A 310 -12.72 -6.40 -7.66
CA GLY A 310 -11.83 -6.76 -8.78
C GLY A 310 -11.62 -5.70 -9.86
N VAL A 311 -12.21 -4.51 -9.79
CA VAL A 311 -12.22 -3.55 -10.92
C VAL A 311 -10.81 -3.12 -11.39
N PRO A 312 -10.57 -2.97 -12.71
CA PRO A 312 -9.24 -2.66 -13.26
C PRO A 312 -8.73 -1.28 -12.82
N GLU A 313 -7.41 -1.12 -12.70
CA GLU A 313 -6.76 0.17 -12.34
C GLU A 313 -6.83 1.26 -13.44
N ALA A 314 -7.31 0.92 -14.63
CA ALA A 314 -7.62 1.89 -15.68
C ALA A 314 -8.63 2.95 -15.17
N PRO A 315 -8.42 4.25 -15.44
CA PRO A 315 -7.59 4.81 -16.51
C PRO A 315 -6.13 5.12 -16.12
N PHE A 316 -5.66 4.68 -14.95
CA PHE A 316 -4.28 4.84 -14.51
C PHE A 316 -3.50 3.51 -14.65
N GLY A 317 -2.30 3.42 -14.09
CA GLY A 317 -1.66 2.14 -13.81
C GLY A 317 -0.84 1.49 -14.92
N TRP A 318 -0.59 2.11 -16.08
CA TRP A 318 0.27 1.50 -17.13
C TRP A 318 1.68 1.13 -16.65
N TYR A 319 2.15 1.78 -15.58
CA TYR A 319 3.42 1.48 -14.93
C TYR A 319 3.38 0.14 -14.16
N TYR A 320 2.21 -0.31 -13.71
CA TYR A 320 2.02 -1.60 -13.05
C TYR A 320 2.21 -2.76 -14.05
N ASP A 321 1.89 -2.57 -15.34
CA ASP A 321 2.20 -3.55 -16.40
C ASP A 321 3.73 -3.72 -16.58
N VAL A 322 4.51 -2.66 -16.31
CA VAL A 322 5.98 -2.74 -16.29
C VAL A 322 6.46 -3.53 -15.07
N LEU A 323 5.80 -3.37 -13.92
CA LEU A 323 6.07 -4.21 -12.74
C LEU A 323 5.68 -5.67 -12.98
N ALA A 324 4.55 -5.96 -13.64
CA ALA A 324 4.16 -7.31 -14.02
C ALA A 324 5.19 -7.97 -14.95
N ALA A 325 5.65 -7.24 -15.98
CA ALA A 325 6.72 -7.69 -16.86
C ALA A 325 8.07 -7.93 -16.13
N MET A 326 8.34 -7.21 -15.04
CA MET A 326 9.52 -7.43 -14.18
C MET A 326 9.34 -8.61 -13.23
N ALA A 327 8.15 -8.81 -12.63
CA ALA A 327 7.87 -9.88 -11.69
C ALA A 327 8.10 -11.28 -12.30
N LYS A 328 7.89 -11.43 -13.62
CA LYS A 328 8.21 -12.63 -14.40
C LYS A 328 9.70 -12.97 -14.49
N ILE A 329 10.59 -12.04 -14.11
CA ILE A 329 12.05 -12.23 -14.07
C ILE A 329 12.50 -12.48 -12.62
N SER A 330 12.04 -11.67 -11.67
CA SER A 330 12.25 -11.86 -10.24
C SER A 330 11.31 -10.98 -9.42
N THR A 331 10.78 -11.50 -8.32
CA THR A 331 10.00 -10.76 -7.32
C THR A 331 10.86 -10.11 -6.22
N ALA A 332 12.20 -10.30 -6.26
CA ALA A 332 13.10 -9.84 -5.20
C ALA A 332 13.08 -8.31 -5.02
N SER A 333 13.08 -7.86 -3.75
CA SER A 333 12.88 -6.46 -3.38
C SER A 333 13.83 -5.46 -4.05
N PRO A 334 15.16 -5.69 -4.16
CA PRO A 334 16.03 -4.78 -4.91
C PRO A 334 15.69 -4.73 -6.40
N PHE A 335 15.46 -5.90 -7.02
CA PHE A 335 15.16 -5.98 -8.46
C PHE A 335 13.89 -5.21 -8.82
N MET A 336 12.79 -5.46 -8.11
CA MET A 336 11.51 -4.78 -8.37
C MET A 336 11.60 -3.26 -8.17
N ARG A 337 12.48 -2.77 -7.29
CA ARG A 337 12.67 -1.34 -6.98
C ARG A 337 13.69 -0.64 -7.89
N LEU A 338 14.27 -1.32 -8.88
CA LEU A 338 15.19 -0.72 -9.86
C LEU A 338 14.61 0.48 -10.65
N PRO A 339 13.32 0.51 -11.08
CA PRO A 339 12.78 1.66 -11.80
C PRO A 339 12.79 2.94 -10.97
N ALA A 340 12.56 2.84 -9.65
CA ALA A 340 12.66 3.95 -8.73
C ALA A 340 14.12 4.45 -8.60
N LEU A 341 15.09 3.56 -8.41
CA LEU A 341 16.52 3.92 -8.37
C LEU A 341 16.97 4.63 -9.67
N ILE A 342 16.60 4.08 -10.83
CA ILE A 342 16.89 4.68 -12.14
C ILE A 342 16.24 6.06 -12.26
N ALA A 343 14.97 6.21 -11.84
CA ALA A 343 14.27 7.48 -11.87
C ALA A 343 14.93 8.55 -10.97
N GLY A 344 15.44 8.15 -9.79
CA GLY A 344 16.18 9.03 -8.88
C GLY A 344 17.51 9.50 -9.46
N ILE A 345 18.29 8.59 -10.04
CA ILE A 345 19.56 8.92 -10.72
C ILE A 345 19.30 9.88 -11.89
N LEU A 346 18.28 9.60 -12.72
CA LEU A 346 17.89 10.47 -13.84
C LEU A 346 17.40 11.84 -13.36
N CYS A 347 16.61 11.91 -12.28
CA CYS A 347 16.21 13.17 -11.66
C CYS A 347 17.43 14.01 -11.27
N TRP A 348 18.39 13.43 -10.54
CA TRP A 348 19.60 14.15 -10.15
C TRP A 348 20.42 14.60 -11.38
N MET A 349 20.57 13.76 -12.40
CA MET A 349 21.25 14.13 -13.63
C MET A 349 20.55 15.33 -14.33
N VAL A 350 19.23 15.32 -14.43
CA VAL A 350 18.46 16.43 -15.04
C VAL A 350 18.58 17.73 -14.21
N ILE A 351 18.45 17.66 -12.87
CA ILE A 351 18.61 18.81 -11.94
C ILE A 351 19.99 19.46 -12.15
N SER A 352 21.04 18.65 -12.09
CA SER A 352 22.44 19.10 -12.13
C SER A 352 22.90 19.57 -13.51
N ARG A 353 22.47 18.90 -14.60
CA ARG A 353 23.02 19.10 -15.96
C ARG A 353 22.15 19.97 -16.87
N GLU A 354 20.84 20.08 -16.64
CA GLU A 354 19.95 20.94 -17.42
C GLU A 354 19.32 22.06 -16.57
N VAL A 355 18.71 21.76 -15.43
CA VAL A 355 17.96 22.74 -14.63
C VAL A 355 18.85 23.80 -14.00
N ALA A 356 19.89 23.41 -13.24
CA ALA A 356 20.80 24.36 -12.60
C ALA A 356 21.52 25.29 -13.61
N PRO A 357 21.98 24.82 -14.79
CA PRO A 357 22.38 25.70 -15.90
C PRO A 357 21.28 26.63 -16.43
N ARG A 358 20.05 26.14 -16.59
CA ARG A 358 18.91 26.92 -17.09
C ARG A 358 18.50 28.05 -16.14
N LEU A 359 18.55 27.79 -14.83
CA LEU A 359 18.25 28.76 -13.78
C LEU A 359 19.32 29.87 -13.63
N GLY A 360 20.53 29.69 -14.18
CA GLY A 360 21.47 30.79 -14.45
C GLY A 360 22.91 30.57 -13.99
N ARG A 361 23.80 31.49 -14.41
CA ARG A 361 25.26 31.38 -14.20
C ARG A 361 25.66 31.36 -12.71
N SER A 362 24.91 32.01 -11.82
CA SER A 362 25.15 31.95 -10.38
C SER A 362 24.80 30.59 -9.77
N VAL A 363 23.70 29.96 -10.22
CA VAL A 363 23.28 28.63 -9.74
C VAL A 363 24.29 27.59 -10.19
N ARG A 364 24.59 27.52 -11.50
CA ARG A 364 25.56 26.58 -12.09
C ARG A 364 26.97 26.65 -11.49
N ARG A 365 27.44 27.83 -11.06
CA ARG A 365 28.84 28.02 -10.58
C ARG A 365 28.98 28.07 -9.06
N ASN A 366 27.90 28.18 -8.28
CA ASN A 366 27.99 28.17 -6.83
C ASN A 366 27.96 26.75 -6.29
N LYS A 367 29.12 26.21 -5.88
CA LYS A 367 29.20 24.87 -5.26
C LYS A 367 28.18 24.70 -4.13
N VAL A 368 28.00 25.70 -3.25
CA VAL A 368 27.05 25.60 -2.13
C VAL A 368 25.63 25.40 -2.64
N ALA A 369 25.20 26.12 -3.68
CA ALA A 369 23.84 25.98 -4.22
C ALA A 369 23.58 24.59 -4.85
N LEU A 370 24.58 24.01 -5.52
CA LEU A 370 24.46 22.65 -6.05
C LEU A 370 24.38 21.62 -4.90
N TRP A 371 25.20 21.80 -3.86
CA TRP A 371 25.13 20.97 -2.64
C TRP A 371 23.78 21.11 -1.92
N THR A 372 23.22 22.32 -1.76
CA THR A 372 21.87 22.50 -1.19
C THR A 372 20.83 21.79 -2.05
N GLY A 373 20.94 21.86 -3.37
CA GLY A 373 20.00 21.20 -4.28
C GLY A 373 20.08 19.67 -4.24
N GLY A 374 21.28 19.10 -4.16
CA GLY A 374 21.49 17.65 -4.05
C GLY A 374 21.03 17.09 -2.70
N LEU A 375 21.34 17.78 -1.60
CA LEU A 375 20.94 17.33 -0.25
C LEU A 375 19.44 17.48 0.00
N VAL A 376 18.79 18.53 -0.51
CA VAL A 376 17.31 18.66 -0.43
C VAL A 376 16.61 17.72 -1.41
N PHE A 377 17.23 17.37 -2.54
CA PHE A 377 16.74 16.29 -3.40
C PHE A 377 16.78 14.94 -2.67
N LEU A 378 17.91 14.60 -2.02
CA LEU A 378 18.03 13.37 -1.22
C LEU A 378 17.02 13.33 -0.07
N ALA A 379 16.92 14.38 0.74
CA ALA A 379 15.95 14.45 1.84
C ALA A 379 14.47 14.31 1.39
N PHE A 380 14.16 14.61 0.12
CA PHE A 380 12.86 14.28 -0.48
C PHE A 380 12.77 12.85 -1.03
N TRP A 381 13.87 12.32 -1.56
CA TRP A 381 13.88 11.02 -2.22
C TRP A 381 13.84 9.86 -1.21
N LEU A 382 14.67 9.94 -0.17
CA LEU A 382 14.90 8.85 0.77
C LEU A 382 13.61 8.41 1.52
N PRO A 383 12.79 9.32 2.11
CA PRO A 383 11.60 8.91 2.86
C PRO A 383 10.29 8.77 2.04
N TYR A 384 10.33 8.92 0.71
CA TYR A 384 9.14 8.85 -0.17
C TYR A 384 9.30 7.98 -1.42
N ASN A 385 10.46 7.94 -2.07
CA ASN A 385 10.62 7.47 -3.46
C ASN A 385 11.53 6.23 -3.59
N ASN A 386 11.49 5.32 -2.61
CA ASN A 386 12.34 4.12 -2.57
C ASN A 386 11.61 2.79 -2.86
N GLY A 387 10.28 2.83 -2.96
CA GLY A 387 9.40 1.67 -3.15
C GLY A 387 8.89 1.46 -4.57
N LEU A 388 7.79 0.71 -4.72
CA LEU A 388 7.16 0.40 -6.02
C LEU A 388 6.12 1.42 -6.47
N ARG A 389 5.73 2.36 -5.61
CA ARG A 389 4.74 3.40 -5.90
C ARG A 389 5.17 4.30 -7.08
N PRO A 390 4.24 4.90 -7.85
CA PRO A 390 4.56 5.63 -9.09
C PRO A 390 5.20 7.04 -8.91
N GLU A 391 5.28 7.60 -7.70
CA GLU A 391 5.88 8.93 -7.44
C GLU A 391 7.31 9.15 -7.97
N PRO A 392 8.24 8.17 -7.97
CA PRO A 392 9.55 8.29 -8.63
C PRO A 392 9.43 8.63 -10.12
N ILE A 393 8.48 7.96 -10.80
CA ILE A 393 8.19 8.18 -12.23
C ILE A 393 7.52 9.55 -12.42
N VAL A 394 6.62 9.95 -11.53
CA VAL A 394 5.97 11.27 -11.57
C VAL A 394 6.96 12.42 -11.33
N ALA A 395 7.86 12.27 -10.35
CA ALA A 395 8.91 13.24 -10.07
C ALA A 395 9.86 13.44 -11.27
N LEU A 396 10.20 12.34 -11.96
CA LEU A 396 10.99 12.38 -13.20
C LEU A 396 10.20 12.99 -14.36
N GLY A 397 8.97 12.52 -14.60
CA GLY A 397 8.12 12.93 -15.71
C GLY A 397 7.78 14.41 -15.69
N ALA A 398 7.44 14.96 -14.52
CA ALA A 398 7.21 16.39 -14.35
C ALA A 398 8.48 17.24 -14.54
N LEU A 399 9.63 16.75 -14.07
CA LEU A 399 10.92 17.42 -14.25
C LEU A 399 11.35 17.44 -15.73
N LEU A 400 11.19 16.32 -16.43
CA LEU A 400 11.42 16.21 -17.88
C LEU A 400 10.45 17.07 -18.69
N THR A 401 9.17 17.14 -18.28
CA THR A 401 8.16 18.03 -18.87
C THR A 401 8.60 19.50 -18.76
N TRP A 402 9.00 19.96 -17.56
CA TRP A 402 9.52 21.31 -17.35
C TRP A 402 10.77 21.60 -18.18
N CYS A 403 11.72 20.66 -18.22
CA CYS A 403 12.95 20.81 -19.01
C CYS A 403 12.67 20.90 -20.51
N SER A 404 11.72 20.11 -21.01
CA SER A 404 11.35 20.06 -22.43
C SER A 404 10.62 21.34 -22.86
N ILE A 405 9.78 21.89 -21.98
CA ILE A 405 9.17 23.23 -22.13
C ILE A 405 10.24 24.32 -22.12
N GLU A 406 11.17 24.32 -21.16
CA GLU A 406 12.26 25.31 -21.11
C GLU A 406 13.19 25.22 -22.32
N ARG A 407 13.43 24.01 -22.84
CA ARG A 407 14.17 23.75 -24.08
C ARG A 407 13.44 24.33 -25.29
N SER A 408 12.12 24.11 -25.40
CA SER A 408 11.28 24.74 -26.42
C SER A 408 11.37 26.27 -26.36
N ILE A 409 11.16 26.86 -25.18
CA ILE A 409 11.21 28.31 -24.96
C ILE A 409 12.59 28.89 -25.28
N ALA A 410 13.68 28.19 -24.91
CA ALA A 410 15.05 28.66 -25.12
C ALA A 410 15.55 28.51 -26.57
N THR A 411 14.98 27.59 -27.35
CA THR A 411 15.39 27.33 -28.75
C THR A 411 14.40 27.87 -29.80
N GLY A 412 13.16 28.17 -29.40
CA GLY A 412 12.07 28.53 -30.33
C GLY A 412 11.54 27.34 -31.13
N ARG A 413 11.78 26.10 -30.67
CA ARG A 413 11.44 24.83 -31.33
C ARG A 413 10.16 24.23 -30.73
N LEU A 414 9.31 23.59 -31.53
CA LEU A 414 8.06 22.97 -31.08
C LEU A 414 8.14 21.46 -30.85
N LEU A 415 9.10 20.73 -31.44
CA LEU A 415 9.32 19.31 -31.12
C LEU A 415 9.54 19.06 -29.61
N PRO A 416 10.32 19.87 -28.86
CA PRO A 416 10.43 19.71 -27.40
C PRO A 416 9.13 20.04 -26.64
N ALA A 417 8.22 20.83 -27.22
CA ALA A 417 6.91 21.06 -26.63
C ALA A 417 5.97 19.86 -26.84
N ALA A 418 6.00 19.24 -28.02
CA ALA A 418 5.28 17.99 -28.29
C ALA A 418 5.77 16.84 -27.37
N ALA A 419 7.10 16.73 -27.18
CA ALA A 419 7.68 15.79 -26.23
C ALA A 419 7.27 16.08 -24.78
N ALA A 420 7.15 17.35 -24.38
CA ALA A 420 6.64 17.71 -23.05
C ALA A 420 5.17 17.32 -22.85
N VAL A 421 4.34 17.44 -23.89
CA VAL A 421 2.94 17.00 -23.85
C VAL A 421 2.85 15.48 -23.77
N LEU A 422 3.65 14.74 -24.55
CA LEU A 422 3.72 13.28 -24.49
C LEU A 422 4.14 12.77 -23.11
N ILE A 423 5.25 13.29 -22.58
CA ILE A 423 5.74 12.91 -21.24
C ILE A 423 4.70 13.27 -20.17
N GLY A 424 4.09 14.46 -20.25
CA GLY A 424 3.06 14.89 -19.31
C GLY A 424 1.81 14.00 -19.34
N ALA A 425 1.38 13.55 -20.52
CA ALA A 425 0.25 12.65 -20.69
C ALA A 425 0.52 11.26 -20.10
N PHE A 426 1.67 10.65 -20.41
CA PHE A 426 2.08 9.37 -19.82
C PHE A 426 2.31 9.49 -18.30
N THR A 427 2.79 10.63 -17.81
CA THR A 427 2.95 10.86 -16.36
C THR A 427 1.60 10.96 -15.65
N LEU A 428 0.59 11.57 -16.28
CA LEU A 428 -0.77 11.60 -15.76
C LEU A 428 -1.45 10.22 -15.76
N ALA A 429 -1.21 9.41 -16.80
CA ALA A 429 -1.70 8.02 -16.84
C ALA A 429 -0.94 7.08 -15.90
N ALA A 430 0.24 7.46 -15.39
CA ALA A 430 0.94 6.67 -14.37
C ALA A 430 0.26 6.80 -13.00
N ALA A 431 -0.17 8.03 -12.62
CA ALA A 431 -0.89 8.30 -11.37
C ALA A 431 -1.60 9.68 -11.41
N PRO A 432 -2.68 9.88 -10.61
CA PRO A 432 -3.35 11.19 -10.47
C PRO A 432 -2.41 12.34 -10.08
N THR A 433 -1.37 12.09 -9.29
CA THR A 433 -0.31 13.07 -8.95
C THR A 433 0.43 13.62 -10.18
N GLY A 434 0.37 12.94 -11.32
CA GLY A 434 0.87 13.38 -12.62
C GLY A 434 0.24 14.66 -13.17
N LEU A 435 -0.87 15.14 -12.58
CA LEU A 435 -1.41 16.49 -12.83
C LEU A 435 -0.37 17.62 -12.61
N MET A 436 0.72 17.38 -11.86
CA MET A 436 1.88 18.28 -11.80
C MET A 436 2.43 18.65 -13.19
N CYS A 437 2.33 17.76 -14.19
CA CYS A 437 2.77 18.05 -15.56
C CYS A 437 1.90 19.13 -16.23
N VAL A 438 0.62 19.23 -15.87
CA VAL A 438 -0.29 20.28 -16.34
C VAL A 438 0.14 21.64 -15.79
N ALA A 439 0.57 21.72 -14.52
CA ALA A 439 1.16 22.95 -13.96
C ALA A 439 2.41 23.41 -14.74
N ALA A 440 3.28 22.47 -15.13
CA ALA A 440 4.45 22.78 -15.96
C ALA A 440 4.05 23.31 -17.35
N LEU A 441 3.10 22.64 -18.02
CA LEU A 441 2.56 23.04 -19.33
C LEU A 441 1.91 24.44 -19.28
N LEU A 442 1.08 24.72 -18.28
CA LEU A 442 0.43 26.02 -18.09
C LEU A 442 1.43 27.14 -17.79
N ALA A 443 2.44 26.90 -16.94
CA ALA A 443 3.54 27.84 -16.73
C ALA A 443 4.32 28.13 -18.03
N GLY A 444 4.38 27.16 -18.95
CA GLY A 444 4.96 27.29 -20.29
C GLY A 444 4.05 27.93 -21.35
N ALA A 445 2.73 27.99 -21.16
CA ALA A 445 1.77 28.24 -22.24
C ALA A 445 1.98 29.58 -22.97
N ARG A 446 2.11 30.70 -22.24
CA ARG A 446 2.24 32.04 -22.84
C ARG A 446 3.45 32.19 -23.80
N PRO A 447 4.68 31.76 -23.45
CA PRO A 447 5.79 31.76 -24.41
C PRO A 447 5.67 30.69 -25.50
N LEU A 448 5.04 29.53 -25.25
CA LEU A 448 4.79 28.53 -26.30
C LEU A 448 3.83 29.06 -27.39
N VAL A 449 2.72 29.69 -27.01
CA VAL A 449 1.79 30.36 -27.94
C VAL A 449 2.49 31.40 -28.81
N ARG A 450 3.44 32.17 -28.25
CA ARG A 450 4.26 33.11 -29.03
C ARG A 450 5.15 32.43 -30.08
N ILE A 451 5.65 31.22 -29.82
CA ILE A 451 6.40 30.42 -30.80
C ILE A 451 5.46 29.93 -31.90
N VAL A 452 4.27 29.41 -31.55
CA VAL A 452 3.25 28.97 -32.51
C VAL A 452 2.82 30.12 -33.42
N VAL A 453 2.45 31.29 -32.87
CA VAL A 453 2.05 32.48 -33.65
C VAL A 453 3.17 32.96 -34.58
N LYS A 454 4.44 32.88 -34.14
CA LYS A 454 5.61 33.21 -34.99
C LYS A 454 5.81 32.21 -36.12
N ARG A 455 5.64 30.90 -35.86
CA ARG A 455 5.82 29.82 -36.86
C ARG A 455 4.64 29.66 -37.81
N HIS A 456 3.41 29.94 -37.37
CA HIS A 456 2.20 29.93 -38.19
C HIS A 456 2.38 30.74 -39.49
N ARG A 457 3.01 31.92 -39.40
CA ARG A 457 3.26 32.78 -40.58
C ARG A 457 4.13 32.08 -41.63
N GLN A 458 4.97 31.12 -41.23
CA GLN A 458 5.88 30.38 -42.11
C GLN A 458 5.29 29.06 -42.64
N VAL A 459 4.54 28.31 -41.84
CA VAL A 459 4.07 26.94 -42.20
C VAL A 459 2.57 26.68 -41.99
N GLY A 460 1.82 27.62 -41.40
CA GLY A 460 0.41 27.46 -41.02
C GLY A 460 0.22 26.87 -39.62
N THR A 461 -1.04 26.79 -39.15
CA THR A 461 -1.37 26.27 -37.81
C THR A 461 -1.38 24.75 -37.75
N LEU A 462 -2.08 24.10 -38.68
CA LEU A 462 -2.38 22.66 -38.60
C LEU A 462 -1.14 21.75 -38.60
N PRO A 463 -0.08 22.00 -39.40
CA PRO A 463 1.19 21.23 -39.30
C PRO A 463 1.95 21.40 -37.98
N LEU A 464 1.56 22.36 -37.14
CA LEU A 464 2.19 22.59 -35.83
C LEU A 464 1.36 22.03 -34.69
N LEU A 465 0.03 22.05 -34.79
CA LEU A 465 -0.85 21.58 -33.72
C LEU A 465 -1.24 20.10 -33.87
N ALA A 466 -1.43 19.57 -35.08
CA ALA A 466 -1.83 18.17 -35.26
C ALA A 466 -0.82 17.16 -34.66
N PRO A 467 0.52 17.34 -34.82
CA PRO A 467 1.49 16.47 -34.13
C PRO A 467 1.50 16.62 -32.61
N ILE A 468 1.14 17.79 -32.07
CA ILE A 468 1.05 18.02 -30.62
C ILE A 468 -0.22 17.39 -30.05
N ALA A 469 -1.34 17.47 -30.78
CA ALA A 469 -2.59 16.81 -30.42
C ALA A 469 -2.43 15.29 -30.39
N ALA A 470 -1.85 14.70 -31.45
CA ALA A 470 -1.52 13.28 -31.50
C ALA A 470 -0.63 12.85 -30.32
N ALA A 471 0.45 13.60 -30.05
CA ALA A 471 1.36 13.33 -28.94
C ALA A 471 0.71 13.45 -27.54
N GLY A 472 -0.39 14.20 -27.40
CA GLY A 472 -1.17 14.27 -26.16
C GLY A 472 -2.24 13.20 -26.02
N THR A 473 -2.87 12.78 -27.13
CA THR A 473 -3.93 11.76 -27.10
C THR A 473 -3.41 10.33 -27.21
N ILE A 474 -2.19 10.10 -27.69
CA ILE A 474 -1.66 8.74 -27.90
C ILE A 474 -1.55 7.91 -26.60
N VAL A 475 -1.57 8.55 -25.42
CA VAL A 475 -1.67 7.84 -24.14
C VAL A 475 -2.97 7.01 -24.01
N LEU A 476 -4.05 7.40 -24.70
CA LEU A 476 -5.33 6.66 -24.73
C LEU A 476 -5.17 5.27 -25.35
N VAL A 477 -4.20 5.08 -26.25
CA VAL A 477 -3.87 3.76 -26.84
C VAL A 477 -3.28 2.81 -25.80
N VAL A 478 -2.60 3.33 -24.77
CA VAL A 478 -2.06 2.52 -23.66
C VAL A 478 -3.14 2.30 -22.60
N VAL A 479 -3.82 3.37 -22.17
CA VAL A 479 -4.87 3.31 -21.14
C VAL A 479 -6.05 2.42 -21.53
N PHE A 480 -6.41 2.39 -22.81
CA PHE A 480 -7.50 1.56 -23.35
C PHE A 480 -6.96 0.49 -24.30
N ALA A 481 -5.75 -0.03 -24.06
CA ALA A 481 -5.14 -1.05 -24.90
C ALA A 481 -6.03 -2.31 -24.99
N ASP A 482 -6.36 -2.86 -23.82
CA ASP A 482 -7.34 -3.91 -23.64
C ASP A 482 -8.72 -3.32 -23.26
N GLN A 483 -8.81 -2.68 -22.09
CA GLN A 483 -10.07 -2.21 -21.50
C GLN A 483 -10.87 -1.22 -22.39
N THR A 484 -12.17 -1.13 -22.13
CA THR A 484 -13.14 -0.29 -22.84
C THR A 484 -13.54 0.95 -22.04
N ILE A 485 -14.12 1.96 -22.68
CA ILE A 485 -14.66 3.12 -21.94
C ILE A 485 -15.80 2.73 -20.99
N ALA A 486 -16.66 1.76 -21.35
CA ALA A 486 -17.69 1.26 -20.45
C ALA A 486 -17.11 0.59 -19.19
N ALA A 487 -16.09 -0.26 -19.35
CA ALA A 487 -15.39 -0.90 -18.23
C ALA A 487 -14.74 0.14 -17.30
N VAL A 488 -14.03 1.12 -17.87
CA VAL A 488 -13.36 2.18 -17.10
C VAL A 488 -14.34 3.11 -16.40
N MET A 489 -15.49 3.43 -17.01
CA MET A 489 -16.55 4.20 -16.36
C MET A 489 -17.13 3.46 -15.16
N GLU A 490 -17.32 2.14 -15.25
CA GLU A 490 -17.81 1.34 -14.13
C GLU A 490 -16.77 1.18 -13.03
N ALA A 491 -15.51 0.90 -13.37
CA ALA A 491 -14.39 0.87 -12.43
C ALA A 491 -14.21 2.22 -11.70
N THR A 492 -14.49 3.34 -12.37
CA THR A 492 -14.52 4.68 -11.76
C THR A 492 -15.73 4.84 -10.83
N ARG A 493 -16.92 4.38 -11.22
CA ARG A 493 -18.14 4.42 -10.40
C ARG A 493 -17.95 3.66 -9.08
N VAL A 494 -17.42 2.44 -9.13
CA VAL A 494 -17.17 1.61 -7.94
C VAL A 494 -16.20 2.32 -6.98
N ARG A 495 -15.04 2.80 -7.47
CA ARG A 495 -14.08 3.56 -6.66
C ARG A 495 -14.65 4.85 -6.07
N THR A 496 -15.55 5.51 -6.80
CA THR A 496 -16.21 6.76 -6.34
C THR A 496 -17.21 6.52 -5.21
N LEU A 497 -17.89 5.36 -5.20
CA LEU A 497 -18.91 5.01 -4.19
C LEU A 497 -18.30 4.35 -2.94
N ILE A 498 -17.39 3.39 -3.10
CA ILE A 498 -16.74 2.65 -2.00
C ILE A 498 -15.57 3.44 -1.38
N GLY A 499 -14.97 4.34 -2.15
CA GLY A 499 -13.89 5.21 -1.66
C GLY A 499 -12.64 4.46 -1.16
N PRO A 500 -11.73 5.16 -0.45
CA PRO A 500 -11.87 6.54 0.01
C PRO A 500 -11.75 7.57 -1.12
N ASN A 501 -12.79 8.39 -1.27
CA ASN A 501 -12.87 9.45 -2.27
C ASN A 501 -13.20 10.77 -1.55
N LEU A 502 -12.18 11.59 -1.28
CA LEU A 502 -12.36 12.84 -0.54
C LEU A 502 -12.59 14.03 -1.47
N GLU A 503 -13.54 14.88 -1.07
CA GLU A 503 -13.81 16.16 -1.71
C GLU A 503 -12.59 17.08 -1.85
N TRP A 504 -12.64 17.97 -2.84
CA TRP A 504 -11.50 18.86 -3.18
C TRP A 504 -11.18 19.83 -2.03
N TYR A 505 -12.20 20.36 -1.37
CA TYR A 505 -12.04 21.29 -0.23
C TYR A 505 -11.48 20.62 1.03
N LYS A 506 -11.41 19.28 1.08
CA LYS A 506 -10.78 18.51 2.16
C LYS A 506 -9.26 18.34 2.00
N ASP A 507 -8.60 18.92 0.98
CA ASP A 507 -7.15 18.78 0.79
C ASP A 507 -6.29 19.32 1.96
N PHE A 508 -6.86 20.15 2.85
CA PHE A 508 -6.21 20.52 4.11
C PHE A 508 -5.79 19.30 4.96
N LEU A 509 -6.52 18.17 4.84
CA LEU A 509 -6.20 16.91 5.53
C LEU A 509 -4.80 16.40 5.18
N ARG A 510 -4.34 16.59 3.94
CA ARG A 510 -2.99 16.22 3.49
C ARG A 510 -1.88 16.89 4.31
N TYR A 511 -2.15 18.12 4.76
CA TYR A 511 -1.24 18.90 5.58
C TYR A 511 -1.40 18.59 7.07
N TYR A 512 -2.62 18.31 7.51
CA TYR A 512 -2.91 17.86 8.88
C TYR A 512 -2.25 16.50 9.18
N TYR A 513 -2.42 15.50 8.31
CA TYR A 513 -1.82 14.15 8.44
C TYR A 513 -0.30 14.19 8.56
N LEU A 514 0.38 15.13 7.88
CA LEU A 514 1.83 15.34 8.00
C LEU A 514 2.28 15.77 9.41
N PHE A 515 1.38 16.34 10.22
CA PHE A 515 1.63 16.77 11.60
C PHE A 515 1.12 15.79 12.68
N VAL A 516 0.33 14.78 12.32
CA VAL A 516 -0.05 13.67 13.24
C VAL A 516 1.21 12.86 13.59
N PRO A 517 1.36 12.36 14.84
CA PRO A 517 2.48 11.48 15.23
C PRO A 517 2.30 10.04 14.73
N THR A 518 2.37 9.87 13.40
CA THR A 518 2.40 8.58 12.68
C THR A 518 3.70 8.43 11.88
N VAL A 519 3.91 7.24 11.30
CA VAL A 519 4.97 6.99 10.30
C VAL A 519 4.83 7.91 9.07
N ASP A 520 3.60 8.13 8.60
CA ASP A 520 3.32 9.03 7.47
C ASP A 520 3.54 10.52 7.80
N GLY A 521 3.54 10.87 9.09
CA GLY A 521 3.92 12.15 9.66
C GLY A 521 5.30 12.17 10.33
N SER A 522 6.25 11.31 9.91
CA SER A 522 7.57 11.18 10.55
C SER A 522 8.52 12.38 10.34
N VAL A 523 9.59 12.44 11.14
CA VAL A 523 10.63 13.49 11.11
C VAL A 523 11.18 13.72 9.69
N ALA A 524 11.56 12.66 8.98
CA ALA A 524 12.11 12.77 7.61
C ALA A 524 11.08 13.33 6.62
N ARG A 525 9.84 12.83 6.67
CA ARG A 525 8.75 13.29 5.80
C ARG A 525 8.37 14.75 6.04
N ARG A 526 8.33 15.20 7.30
CA ARG A 526 8.16 16.63 7.67
C ARG A 526 9.31 17.48 7.16
N PHE A 527 10.55 17.05 7.39
CA PHE A 527 11.75 17.83 7.05
C PHE A 527 11.79 18.20 5.57
N ALA A 528 11.53 17.21 4.69
CA ALA A 528 11.46 17.39 3.26
C ALA A 528 10.46 18.49 2.87
N PHE A 529 9.18 18.29 3.22
CA PHE A 529 8.11 19.18 2.77
C PHE A 529 8.25 20.60 3.33
N LEU A 530 8.54 20.73 4.63
CA LEU A 530 8.73 22.05 5.26
C LEU A 530 9.98 22.77 4.72
N THR A 531 11.03 22.04 4.31
CA THR A 531 12.18 22.62 3.62
C THR A 531 11.81 23.17 2.24
N MET A 532 10.95 22.48 1.48
CA MET A 532 10.44 23.02 0.21
C MET A 532 9.63 24.30 0.43
N ILE A 533 8.71 24.33 1.42
CA ILE A 533 7.89 25.50 1.72
C ILE A 533 8.76 26.69 2.17
N LEU A 534 9.76 26.47 3.03
CA LEU A 534 10.73 27.50 3.42
C LEU A 534 11.48 28.06 2.19
N CYS A 535 11.88 27.20 1.25
CA CYS A 535 12.54 27.60 0.01
C CYS A 535 11.62 28.37 -0.95
N LEU A 536 10.37 27.91 -1.08
CA LEU A 536 9.33 28.51 -1.92
C LEU A 536 9.02 29.94 -1.47
N LEU A 537 8.66 30.12 -0.21
CA LEU A 537 8.31 31.42 0.37
C LEU A 537 9.52 32.38 0.37
N THR A 538 10.71 31.90 0.74
CA THR A 538 11.93 32.71 0.72
C THR A 538 12.24 33.23 -0.70
N THR A 539 12.15 32.36 -1.71
CA THR A 539 12.41 32.76 -3.11
C THR A 539 11.31 33.66 -3.66
N LEU A 540 10.03 33.39 -3.34
CA LEU A 540 8.89 34.23 -3.73
C LEU A 540 9.01 35.65 -3.17
N PHE A 541 9.23 35.81 -1.86
CA PHE A 541 9.33 37.14 -1.24
C PHE A 541 10.53 37.94 -1.77
N ILE A 542 11.66 37.27 -2.07
CA ILE A 542 12.81 37.92 -2.72
C ILE A 542 12.46 38.36 -4.15
N LEU A 543 11.79 37.52 -4.94
CA LEU A 543 11.40 37.85 -6.31
C LEU A 543 10.34 38.95 -6.38
N LEU A 544 9.30 38.92 -5.55
CA LEU A 544 8.29 39.98 -5.44
C LEU A 544 8.96 41.32 -5.07
N ARG A 545 9.74 41.34 -3.98
CA ARG A 545 10.32 42.58 -3.43
C ARG A 545 11.45 43.16 -4.28
N ARG A 546 12.16 42.35 -5.09
CA ARG A 546 13.35 42.81 -5.86
C ARG A 546 13.23 42.67 -7.37
N LYS A 547 12.18 42.04 -7.90
CA LYS A 547 11.90 41.74 -9.33
C LYS A 547 12.98 40.88 -10.06
N ARG A 548 14.19 40.74 -9.50
CA ARG A 548 15.30 39.94 -10.04
C ARG A 548 16.26 39.45 -8.94
N ILE A 549 16.80 38.24 -9.11
CA ILE A 549 17.90 37.68 -8.30
C ILE A 549 19.22 37.81 -9.10
N PRO A 550 20.30 38.43 -8.55
CA PRO A 550 21.55 38.63 -9.28
C PRO A 550 22.21 37.34 -9.83
N GLY A 551 22.19 37.19 -11.16
CA GLY A 551 22.81 36.08 -11.88
C GLY A 551 21.99 34.77 -11.93
N ALA A 552 20.73 34.82 -11.48
CA ALA A 552 19.71 33.84 -11.83
C ALA A 552 18.79 34.39 -12.94
N ALA A 553 18.19 33.51 -13.73
CA ALA A 553 17.34 33.85 -14.87
C ALA A 553 15.87 33.99 -14.44
N THR A 554 15.33 35.21 -14.46
CA THR A 554 13.99 35.51 -13.91
C THR A 554 12.86 34.72 -14.54
N GLY A 555 12.86 34.53 -15.86
CA GLY A 555 11.81 33.77 -16.57
C GLY A 555 11.68 32.31 -16.09
N PRO A 556 12.76 31.51 -16.15
CA PRO A 556 12.78 30.16 -15.59
C PRO A 556 12.50 30.11 -14.09
N SER A 557 13.04 31.05 -13.29
CA SER A 557 12.74 31.12 -11.85
C SER A 557 11.24 31.28 -11.58
N TRP A 558 10.56 32.21 -12.28
CA TRP A 558 9.11 32.40 -12.12
C TRP A 558 8.29 31.20 -12.58
N ARG A 559 8.70 30.50 -13.65
CA ARG A 559 8.01 29.27 -14.08
C ARG A 559 8.24 28.10 -13.14
N LEU A 560 9.44 27.95 -12.57
CA LEU A 560 9.72 26.93 -11.54
C LEU A 560 8.80 27.12 -10.31
N LEU A 561 8.68 28.35 -9.81
CA LEU A 561 7.73 28.70 -8.74
C LEU A 561 6.29 28.45 -9.18
N GLY A 562 5.94 28.81 -10.41
CA GLY A 562 4.62 28.58 -11.00
C GLY A 562 4.24 27.09 -11.09
N VAL A 563 5.19 26.18 -11.31
CA VAL A 563 4.92 24.74 -11.22
C VAL A 563 4.60 24.36 -9.78
N VAL A 564 5.45 24.72 -8.80
CA VAL A 564 5.22 24.32 -7.39
C VAL A 564 3.87 24.81 -6.86
N PHE A 565 3.48 26.07 -7.13
CA PHE A 565 2.15 26.57 -6.77
C PHE A 565 1.02 25.91 -7.57
N GLY A 566 1.24 25.61 -8.85
CA GLY A 566 0.28 24.87 -9.66
C GLY A 566 0.07 23.43 -9.19
N THR A 567 1.12 22.74 -8.73
CA THR A 567 1.00 21.39 -8.16
C THR A 567 0.18 21.39 -6.88
N ILE A 568 0.41 22.36 -5.98
CA ILE A 568 -0.40 22.53 -4.76
C ILE A 568 -1.87 22.69 -5.15
N PHE A 569 -2.18 23.53 -6.14
CA PHE A 569 -3.55 23.71 -6.64
C PHE A 569 -4.11 22.43 -7.30
N PHE A 570 -3.33 21.67 -8.07
CA PHE A 570 -3.84 20.48 -8.76
C PHE A 570 -3.98 19.25 -7.84
N MET A 571 -3.13 19.08 -6.83
CA MET A 571 -3.24 18.00 -5.84
C MET A 571 -4.54 18.07 -5.04
N MET A 572 -5.14 19.24 -4.94
CA MET A 572 -6.48 19.47 -4.37
C MET A 572 -7.55 18.59 -5.02
N PHE A 573 -7.42 18.27 -6.31
CA PHE A 573 -8.36 17.46 -7.08
C PHE A 573 -8.02 15.96 -7.11
N ASN A 574 -6.93 15.51 -6.47
CA ASN A 574 -6.68 14.08 -6.29
C ASN A 574 -7.72 13.51 -5.32
N PRO A 575 -8.41 12.39 -5.62
CA PRO A 575 -9.38 11.77 -4.71
C PRO A 575 -8.82 11.54 -3.30
N THR A 576 -7.66 10.89 -3.20
CA THR A 576 -6.99 10.56 -1.92
C THR A 576 -6.08 11.70 -1.42
N LYS A 577 -6.11 11.93 -0.10
CA LYS A 577 -5.43 13.07 0.55
C LYS A 577 -4.17 12.68 1.36
N TRP A 578 -3.60 11.51 1.07
CA TRP A 578 -2.40 10.98 1.73
C TRP A 578 -1.12 11.85 1.63
N THR A 579 -0.20 11.70 2.60
CA THR A 579 1.08 12.45 2.63
C THR A 579 2.10 11.94 1.63
N HIS A 580 2.06 10.65 1.26
CA HIS A 580 3.05 10.03 0.36
C HIS A 580 3.10 10.69 -1.03
N HIS A 581 2.01 11.33 -1.49
CA HIS A 581 1.96 12.11 -2.73
C HIS A 581 3.00 13.26 -2.76
N PHE A 582 3.53 13.70 -1.61
CA PHE A 582 4.60 14.69 -1.56
C PHE A 582 5.92 14.22 -2.21
N GLY A 583 6.12 12.91 -2.38
CA GLY A 583 7.27 12.34 -3.12
C GLY A 583 7.39 12.84 -4.56
N ALA A 584 6.26 13.18 -5.20
CA ALA A 584 6.23 13.77 -6.54
C ALA A 584 7.03 15.08 -6.65
N TYR A 585 7.15 15.86 -5.56
CA TYR A 585 7.90 17.13 -5.59
C TYR A 585 9.43 16.95 -5.68
N ALA A 586 9.99 15.76 -5.41
CA ALA A 586 11.43 15.54 -5.22
C ALA A 586 12.30 16.14 -6.34
N GLY A 587 11.94 15.89 -7.61
CA GLY A 587 12.66 16.39 -8.79
C GLY A 587 12.70 17.93 -8.89
N ILE A 588 11.70 18.63 -8.34
CA ILE A 588 11.58 20.09 -8.37
C ILE A 588 12.12 20.73 -7.08
N ALA A 589 11.97 20.08 -5.92
CA ALA A 589 12.40 20.59 -4.62
C ALA A 589 13.90 20.91 -4.57
N GLY A 590 14.76 20.00 -5.05
CA GLY A 590 16.20 20.25 -5.14
C GLY A 590 16.57 21.43 -6.05
N SER A 591 15.84 21.59 -7.16
CA SER A 591 16.01 22.74 -8.07
C SER A 591 15.61 24.07 -7.43
N LEU A 592 14.53 24.07 -6.64
CA LEU A 592 14.07 25.23 -5.87
C LEU A 592 15.04 25.57 -4.71
N ALA A 593 15.59 24.57 -4.03
CA ALA A 593 16.58 24.76 -2.96
C ALA A 593 17.88 25.37 -3.51
N ALA A 594 18.38 24.91 -4.67
CA ALA A 594 19.54 25.50 -5.34
C ALA A 594 19.31 26.98 -5.74
N LEU A 595 18.11 27.31 -6.23
CA LEU A 595 17.72 28.71 -6.51
C LEU A 595 17.66 29.55 -5.22
N THR A 596 17.07 28.99 -4.15
CA THR A 596 16.95 29.62 -2.83
C THR A 596 18.32 29.93 -2.23
N ALA A 597 19.26 29.00 -2.30
CA ALA A 597 20.64 29.22 -1.83
C ALA A 597 21.31 30.42 -2.52
N VAL A 598 21.11 30.60 -3.84
CA VAL A 598 21.59 31.79 -4.56
C VAL A 598 20.84 33.06 -4.13
N ALA A 599 19.52 32.98 -3.95
CA ALA A 599 18.69 34.10 -3.52
C ALA A 599 19.11 34.62 -2.13
N VAL A 600 19.27 33.71 -1.16
CA VAL A 600 19.75 33.99 0.20
C VAL A 600 21.17 34.56 0.17
N SER A 601 22.12 33.93 -0.52
CA SER A 601 23.50 34.45 -0.64
C SER A 601 23.58 35.83 -1.30
N ALA A 602 22.68 36.17 -2.22
CA ALA A 602 22.62 37.51 -2.83
C ALA A 602 21.97 38.57 -1.92
N SER A 603 21.05 38.15 -1.03
CA SER A 603 20.36 39.01 -0.06
C SER A 603 21.18 39.26 1.21
N ALA A 604 21.86 38.23 1.71
CA ALA A 604 22.59 38.20 2.99
C ALA A 604 23.75 39.20 3.12
N LEU A 605 24.25 39.74 2.01
CA LEU A 605 25.23 40.83 2.03
C LEU A 605 24.63 42.20 2.41
N ARG A 606 23.30 42.35 2.42
CA ARG A 606 22.63 43.66 2.45
C ARG A 606 21.99 44.04 3.79
N SER A 607 21.69 43.08 4.66
CA SER A 607 21.22 43.33 6.03
C SER A 607 21.62 42.17 6.92
N ARG A 608 22.01 42.48 8.16
CA ARG A 608 22.35 41.46 9.17
C ARG A 608 21.07 40.72 9.59
N ARG A 609 20.02 41.50 9.89
CA ARG A 609 18.67 41.11 10.31
C ARG A 609 18.06 40.03 9.43
N ASN A 610 18.09 40.21 8.11
CA ASN A 610 17.50 39.27 7.15
C ASN A 610 18.15 37.86 7.19
N ARG A 611 19.41 37.75 7.62
CA ARG A 611 20.06 36.43 7.79
C ARG A 611 19.58 35.74 9.07
N THR A 612 19.40 36.51 10.15
CA THR A 612 18.88 36.01 11.41
C THR A 612 17.40 35.63 11.29
N ILE A 613 16.60 36.36 10.50
CA ILE A 613 15.23 35.96 10.15
C ILE A 613 15.21 34.63 9.37
N PHE A 614 16.10 34.45 8.38
CA PHE A 614 16.20 33.17 7.67
C PHE A 614 16.64 32.01 8.59
N LEU A 615 17.56 32.26 9.52
CA LEU A 615 17.96 31.30 10.55
C LEU A 615 16.80 30.97 11.51
N ALA A 616 16.00 31.97 11.92
CA ALA A 616 14.81 31.74 12.74
C ALA A 616 13.77 30.88 11.99
N GLY A 617 13.51 31.16 10.71
CA GLY A 617 12.63 30.31 9.89
C GLY A 617 13.13 28.87 9.73
N LEU A 618 14.45 28.67 9.64
CA LEU A 618 15.08 27.35 9.63
C LEU A 618 14.96 26.63 10.98
N LEU A 619 15.12 27.35 12.10
CA LEU A 619 14.98 26.78 13.45
C LEU A 619 13.53 26.45 13.81
N LEU A 620 12.56 27.28 13.39
CA LEU A 620 11.13 26.98 13.54
C LEU A 620 10.72 25.75 12.73
N MET A 621 11.20 25.65 11.47
CA MET A 621 10.98 24.47 10.64
C MET A 621 11.59 23.21 11.28
N LEU A 622 12.77 23.30 11.90
CA LEU A 622 13.37 22.20 12.66
C LEU A 622 12.56 21.84 13.92
N ALA A 623 12.04 22.81 14.67
CA ALA A 623 11.19 22.55 15.84
C ALA A 623 9.92 21.77 15.46
N LEU A 624 9.27 22.16 14.36
CA LEU A 624 8.08 21.47 13.80
C LEU A 624 8.40 20.08 13.23
N THR A 625 9.59 19.94 12.64
CA THR A 625 10.12 18.68 12.08
C THR A 625 10.38 17.66 13.19
N PHE A 626 11.16 18.04 14.21
CA PHE A 626 11.55 17.18 15.33
C PHE A 626 10.44 16.95 16.38
N ALA A 627 9.21 17.40 16.09
CA ALA A 627 8.01 17.04 16.83
C ALA A 627 7.30 15.78 16.28
N GLY A 628 7.82 15.17 15.21
CA GLY A 628 7.41 13.83 14.74
C GLY A 628 8.23 12.71 15.38
N ILE A 629 7.83 11.47 15.10
CA ILE A 629 8.57 10.23 15.41
C ILE A 629 9.55 9.88 14.27
N ASN A 630 10.57 9.06 14.54
CA ASN A 630 11.53 8.59 13.52
C ASN A 630 11.12 7.22 12.92
N GLY A 631 9.81 6.98 12.81
CA GLY A 631 9.24 5.72 12.31
C GLY A 631 9.22 5.63 10.78
N TYR A 632 9.36 4.40 10.29
CA TYR A 632 9.26 3.96 8.89
C TYR A 632 8.25 2.82 8.76
N TRP A 633 7.82 2.48 7.55
CA TRP A 633 6.72 1.54 7.33
C TRP A 633 7.09 0.08 7.64
N TYR A 634 6.25 -0.58 8.46
CA TYR A 634 6.34 -2.00 8.83
C TYR A 634 7.77 -2.39 9.25
N VAL A 635 8.32 -3.48 8.70
CA VAL A 635 9.70 -3.96 8.97
C VAL A 635 10.82 -2.93 8.76
N SER A 636 10.56 -1.81 8.09
CA SER A 636 11.54 -0.72 7.92
C SER A 636 11.88 0.00 9.24
N SER A 637 11.07 -0.15 10.29
CA SER A 637 11.35 0.42 11.62
C SER A 637 12.23 -0.45 12.51
N TYR A 638 12.58 -1.68 12.11
CA TYR A 638 13.24 -2.63 13.01
C TYR A 638 14.65 -2.14 13.41
N GLY A 639 14.87 -2.06 14.72
CA GLY A 639 16.08 -1.49 15.34
C GLY A 639 16.24 0.04 15.21
N VAL A 640 15.34 0.77 14.55
CA VAL A 640 15.49 2.21 14.27
C VAL A 640 15.37 3.07 15.55
N PRO A 641 16.29 4.01 15.82
CA PRO A 641 16.22 4.86 17.02
C PRO A 641 15.01 5.79 16.99
N TRP A 642 14.23 5.81 18.09
CA TRP A 642 13.01 6.62 18.25
C TRP A 642 11.94 6.37 17.16
N PHE A 643 11.76 5.12 16.70
CA PHE A 643 10.70 4.78 15.73
C PHE A 643 9.30 5.06 16.30
N ASP A 644 9.14 4.87 17.60
CA ASP A 644 7.92 4.94 18.41
C ASP A 644 7.62 6.34 18.99
N LYS A 645 8.67 7.15 19.23
CA LYS A 645 8.60 8.37 20.04
C LYS A 645 9.38 9.54 19.44
N THR A 646 9.20 10.75 19.98
CA THR A 646 9.93 11.93 19.50
C THR A 646 11.43 11.83 19.83
N VAL A 647 12.29 12.21 18.87
CA VAL A 647 13.75 12.19 19.02
C VAL A 647 14.18 13.02 20.24
N SER A 648 14.81 12.36 21.21
CA SER A 648 15.06 12.90 22.55
C SER A 648 16.40 12.45 23.13
N ILE A 649 17.06 13.32 23.90
CA ILE A 649 18.37 13.07 24.50
C ILE A 649 18.28 13.37 26.00
N GLY A 650 18.58 12.39 26.85
CA GLY A 650 18.46 12.52 28.31
C GLY A 650 17.05 12.92 28.75
N GLY A 651 16.02 12.31 28.15
CA GLY A 651 14.60 12.64 28.37
C GLY A 651 14.12 13.96 27.76
N ARG A 652 15.01 14.80 27.22
CA ARG A 652 14.64 16.12 26.66
C ARG A 652 14.36 16.00 25.16
N GLN A 653 13.18 16.42 24.72
CA GLN A 653 12.76 16.36 23.32
C GLN A 653 13.48 17.41 22.45
N SER A 654 13.87 17.03 21.23
CA SER A 654 14.64 17.88 20.31
C SER A 654 13.83 19.08 19.77
N ASN A 655 12.52 18.92 19.59
CA ASN A 655 11.60 20.00 19.20
C ASN A 655 11.75 21.25 20.09
N THR A 656 11.84 21.05 21.40
CA THR A 656 11.85 22.07 22.44
C THR A 656 13.19 22.81 22.44
N PHE A 657 14.29 22.11 22.22
CA PHE A 657 15.61 22.71 22.00
C PHE A 657 15.61 23.64 20.77
N PHE A 658 15.09 23.18 19.63
CA PHE A 658 14.98 24.02 18.44
C PHE A 658 14.01 25.20 18.62
N LEU A 659 12.93 25.03 19.40
CA LEU A 659 11.98 26.10 19.72
C LEU A 659 12.61 27.20 20.59
N VAL A 660 13.43 26.83 21.59
CA VAL A 660 14.23 27.78 22.39
C VAL A 660 15.25 28.52 21.51
N LEU A 661 15.97 27.81 20.64
CA LEU A 661 16.89 28.43 19.68
C LEU A 661 16.16 29.38 18.70
N PHE A 662 14.94 29.03 18.26
CA PHE A 662 14.09 29.91 17.46
C PHE A 662 13.74 31.20 18.22
N GLY A 663 13.29 31.10 19.48
CA GLY A 663 13.02 32.26 20.33
C GLY A 663 14.23 33.18 20.48
N LEU A 664 15.41 32.62 20.74
CA LEU A 664 16.67 33.36 20.80
C LEU A 664 17.04 34.01 19.45
N ALA A 665 16.80 33.33 18.33
CA ALA A 665 17.01 33.90 17.00
C ALA A 665 16.03 35.04 16.67
N VAL A 666 14.77 34.96 17.11
CA VAL A 666 13.78 36.04 16.99
C VAL A 666 14.18 37.24 17.85
N ALA A 667 14.57 37.03 19.11
CA ALA A 667 15.07 38.09 19.99
C ALA A 667 16.31 38.78 19.40
N LEU A 668 17.25 38.02 18.84
CA LEU A 668 18.43 38.55 18.15
C LEU A 668 18.07 39.29 16.85
N ALA A 669 17.01 38.88 16.14
CA ALA A 669 16.51 39.60 14.97
C ALA A 669 15.82 40.93 15.35
N ALA A 670 15.05 40.95 16.45
CA ALA A 670 14.43 42.14 17.00
C ALA A 670 15.48 43.16 17.51
N TRP A 671 16.50 42.69 18.24
CA TRP A 671 17.63 43.54 18.65
C TRP A 671 18.40 44.11 17.44
N GLN A 672 18.62 43.31 16.39
CA GLN A 672 19.23 43.80 15.14
C GLN A 672 18.35 44.79 14.38
N TYR A 673 17.01 44.70 14.51
CA TYR A 673 16.07 45.67 13.96
C TYR A 673 16.14 47.01 14.69
N LEU A 674 16.01 47.00 16.02
CA LEU A 674 16.11 48.20 16.86
C LEU A 674 17.46 48.91 16.70
N ARG A 675 18.54 48.16 16.48
CA ARG A 675 19.88 48.71 16.24
C ARG A 675 20.18 49.07 14.79
N GLU A 676 19.27 48.89 13.82
CA GLU A 676 19.60 49.03 12.38
C GLU A 676 20.00 50.49 12.01
N GLY A 677 19.53 51.50 12.74
CA GLY A 677 19.97 52.90 12.62
C GLY A 677 21.28 53.27 13.34
N PHE A 678 21.73 52.44 14.30
CA PHE A 678 22.88 52.70 15.17
C PHE A 678 24.06 51.72 14.92
N ALA A 679 23.99 50.92 13.86
CA ALA A 679 24.95 49.86 13.58
C ALA A 679 25.84 50.19 12.37
N ALA A 680 27.14 49.91 12.49
CA ALA A 680 28.09 50.05 11.38
C ALA A 680 27.61 49.26 10.13
N PRO A 681 27.74 49.83 8.91
CA PRO A 681 27.11 49.30 7.70
C PRO A 681 27.57 47.87 7.35
N PRO A 682 26.76 47.11 6.59
CA PRO A 682 27.08 45.74 6.20
C PRO A 682 28.33 45.69 5.28
N ALA A 683 29.12 44.63 5.42
CA ALA A 683 30.41 44.49 4.74
C ALA A 683 30.28 44.48 3.20
N ARG A 684 31.02 45.38 2.54
CA ARG A 684 31.01 45.51 1.06
C ARG A 684 31.45 44.20 0.39
N ALA A 685 30.77 43.84 -0.71
CA ALA A 685 30.89 42.54 -1.38
C ALA A 685 32.27 42.21 -1.98
N ASN A 686 33.15 43.21 -2.12
CA ASN A 686 34.53 43.08 -2.60
C ASN A 686 35.54 42.76 -1.48
N THR A 687 35.25 43.13 -0.22
CA THR A 687 36.07 42.77 0.95
C THR A 687 36.11 41.26 1.17
N GLU A 688 37.18 40.74 1.78
CA GLU A 688 37.27 39.31 2.09
C GLU A 688 36.12 38.84 3.00
N LYS A 689 35.82 39.61 4.06
CA LYS A 689 34.65 39.40 4.94
C LYS A 689 33.34 39.33 4.16
N GLY A 690 33.15 40.20 3.16
CA GLY A 690 32.03 40.14 2.22
C GLY A 690 32.04 38.88 1.35
N ARG A 691 33.19 38.50 0.75
CA ARG A 691 33.32 37.26 -0.04
C ARG A 691 32.97 36.02 0.79
N ARG A 692 33.46 35.94 2.04
CA ARG A 692 33.19 34.85 3.00
C ARG A 692 31.70 34.81 3.37
N ILE A 693 31.09 35.94 3.73
CA ILE A 693 29.63 36.02 3.97
C ILE A 693 28.84 35.56 2.75
N ARG A 694 29.16 36.03 1.53
CA ARG A 694 28.45 35.63 0.30
C ARG A 694 28.56 34.13 0.01
N LYS A 695 29.74 33.54 0.26
CA LYS A 695 30.01 32.10 0.06
C LYS A 695 29.20 31.23 1.02
N PHE A 696 29.13 31.61 2.30
CA PHE A 696 28.56 30.77 3.36
C PHE A 696 27.17 31.19 3.87
N ALA A 697 26.55 32.24 3.34
CA ALA A 697 25.22 32.68 3.77
C ALA A 697 24.10 31.65 3.59
N ALA A 698 24.18 30.77 2.58
CA ALA A 698 23.27 29.64 2.38
C ALA A 698 23.78 28.33 3.01
N ALA A 699 24.93 28.35 3.70
CA ALA A 699 25.48 27.16 4.35
C ALA A 699 24.58 26.58 5.45
N PRO A 700 23.84 27.36 6.29
CA PRO A 700 22.98 26.78 7.33
C PRO A 700 21.96 25.76 6.79
N LEU A 701 21.24 26.11 5.71
CA LEU A 701 20.30 25.18 5.05
C LEU A 701 21.02 23.96 4.46
N THR A 702 22.24 24.15 3.92
CA THR A 702 23.04 23.07 3.32
C THR A 702 23.57 22.11 4.39
N VAL A 703 23.98 22.63 5.55
CA VAL A 703 24.45 21.85 6.71
C VAL A 703 23.28 21.10 7.34
N VAL A 704 22.14 21.74 7.54
CA VAL A 704 20.94 21.09 8.10
C VAL A 704 20.43 19.98 7.18
N ALA A 705 20.34 20.20 5.87
CA ALA A 705 19.96 19.15 4.92
C ALA A 705 20.98 18.00 4.89
N GLY A 706 22.29 18.29 5.03
CA GLY A 706 23.32 17.26 5.14
C GLY A 706 23.24 16.45 6.44
N ILE A 707 22.91 17.09 7.55
CA ILE A 707 22.68 16.43 8.85
C ILE A 707 21.44 15.55 8.80
N MET A 708 20.34 15.98 8.15
CA MET A 708 19.14 15.15 8.03
C MET A 708 19.32 13.94 7.12
N VAL A 709 19.93 14.11 5.94
CA VAL A 709 20.29 12.97 5.07
C VAL A 709 21.22 11.98 5.80
N LEU A 710 22.16 12.48 6.62
CA LEU A 710 23.01 11.63 7.44
C LEU A 710 22.23 10.94 8.58
N PHE A 711 21.29 11.63 9.22
CA PHE A 711 20.42 11.08 10.26
C PHE A 711 19.49 9.98 9.72
N GLU A 712 18.91 10.19 8.54
CA GLU A 712 18.11 9.19 7.81
C GLU A 712 18.95 7.94 7.51
N VAL A 713 20.11 8.10 6.87
CA VAL A 713 21.03 6.99 6.53
C VAL A 713 21.56 6.27 7.77
N LEU A 714 21.96 6.99 8.82
CA LEU A 714 22.47 6.38 10.05
C LEU A 714 21.37 5.73 10.90
N SER A 715 20.12 6.18 10.81
CA SER A 715 18.99 5.54 11.52
C SER A 715 18.77 4.10 11.03
N LEU A 716 18.69 3.93 9.71
CA LEU A 716 18.51 2.62 9.07
C LEU A 716 19.78 1.76 9.16
N LEU A 717 20.96 2.35 8.97
CA LEU A 717 22.24 1.63 9.12
C LEU A 717 22.45 1.13 10.55
N LYS A 718 22.11 1.95 11.58
CA LYS A 718 22.08 1.48 12.98
C LYS A 718 21.12 0.32 13.10
N GLY A 719 19.88 0.47 12.61
CA GLY A 719 18.84 -0.57 12.71
C GLY A 719 19.35 -1.92 12.24
N ALA A 720 19.83 -1.97 10.99
CA ALA A 720 20.44 -3.15 10.38
C ALA A 720 21.59 -3.76 11.20
N VAL A 721 22.54 -2.94 11.65
CA VAL A 721 23.70 -3.42 12.44
C VAL A 721 23.29 -3.88 13.84
N SER A 722 22.24 -3.31 14.45
CA SER A 722 21.78 -3.66 15.79
C SER A 722 20.81 -4.83 15.86
N GLN A 723 20.14 -5.18 14.74
CA GLN A 723 19.31 -6.38 14.67
C GLN A 723 20.14 -7.64 14.38
N TYR A 724 21.25 -7.53 13.64
CA TYR A 724 22.04 -8.69 13.19
C TYR A 724 22.43 -9.62 14.37
N PRO A 725 22.15 -10.93 14.31
CA PRO A 725 21.77 -11.72 13.12
C PRO A 725 20.30 -11.67 12.68
N ALA A 726 19.39 -11.18 13.54
CA ALA A 726 17.95 -11.12 13.28
C ALA A 726 17.59 -10.33 12.02
N TYR A 727 16.35 -10.50 11.54
CA TYR A 727 15.90 -9.88 10.31
C TYR A 727 16.08 -8.35 10.30
N SER A 728 16.64 -7.86 9.20
CA SER A 728 16.48 -6.47 8.79
C SER A 728 16.32 -6.39 7.28
N LEU A 729 15.60 -5.35 6.83
CA LEU A 729 15.44 -5.00 5.42
C LEU A 729 16.78 -4.94 4.68
N ALA A 730 17.84 -4.45 5.34
CA ALA A 730 19.19 -4.42 4.78
C ALA A 730 19.78 -5.82 4.59
N ARG A 731 19.70 -6.71 5.59
CA ARG A 731 20.19 -8.10 5.51
C ARG A 731 19.52 -8.79 4.34
N SER A 732 18.18 -8.83 4.34
CA SER A 732 17.35 -9.41 3.28
C SER A 732 17.68 -8.89 1.86
N ASN A 733 17.88 -7.58 1.68
CA ASN A 733 18.25 -7.03 0.39
C ASN A 733 19.66 -7.46 -0.06
N PHE A 734 20.61 -7.68 0.85
CA PHE A 734 21.94 -8.24 0.51
C PHE A 734 21.92 -9.76 0.32
N ASP A 735 21.18 -10.49 1.14
CA ASP A 735 20.98 -11.95 1.05
C ASP A 735 20.33 -12.32 -0.29
N SER A 736 19.44 -11.47 -0.82
CA SER A 736 18.86 -11.63 -2.16
C SER A 736 19.89 -11.61 -3.30
N LEU A 737 21.09 -11.04 -3.10
CA LEU A 737 22.18 -11.05 -4.09
C LEU A 737 22.95 -12.39 -4.13
N THR A 738 22.86 -13.21 -3.09
CA THR A 738 23.45 -14.56 -3.04
C THR A 738 22.44 -15.66 -3.42
N GLY A 739 21.18 -15.28 -3.67
CA GLY A 739 20.09 -16.17 -4.08
C GLY A 739 19.00 -16.39 -3.02
N GLN A 740 19.21 -15.92 -1.78
CA GLN A 740 18.23 -16.01 -0.69
C GLN A 740 17.16 -14.93 -0.84
N THR A 741 16.23 -15.13 -1.78
CA THR A 741 15.27 -14.11 -2.21
C THR A 741 13.99 -14.03 -1.37
N CYS A 742 13.70 -15.03 -0.52
CA CYS A 742 12.38 -15.18 0.12
C CYS A 742 12.10 -14.28 1.34
N GLY A 743 13.01 -13.38 1.69
CA GLY A 743 12.74 -12.30 2.64
C GLY A 743 12.41 -12.79 4.05
N LEU A 744 11.30 -12.31 4.60
CA LEU A 744 10.88 -12.62 5.98
C LEU A 744 10.55 -14.10 6.19
N ALA A 745 10.21 -14.82 5.11
CA ALA A 745 9.84 -16.24 5.15
C ALA A 745 10.96 -17.17 5.67
N GLU A 746 12.22 -16.73 5.64
CA GLU A 746 13.36 -17.49 6.16
C GLU A 746 13.65 -17.24 7.65
N ASP A 747 13.13 -16.13 8.21
CA ASP A 747 13.35 -15.72 9.61
C ASP A 747 12.08 -15.80 10.48
N VAL A 748 10.89 -15.86 9.88
CA VAL A 748 9.68 -16.30 10.57
C VAL A 748 9.75 -17.81 10.77
N LEU A 749 9.73 -18.20 12.03
CA LEU A 749 9.64 -19.58 12.49
C LEU A 749 8.20 -19.94 12.81
N VAL A 750 7.79 -21.15 12.46
CA VAL A 750 6.42 -21.67 12.57
C VAL A 750 6.41 -22.91 13.47
N GLU A 751 5.45 -22.96 14.40
CA GLU A 751 5.15 -24.14 15.21
C GLU A 751 4.07 -24.97 14.48
N GLY A 752 4.49 -25.97 13.70
CA GLY A 752 3.58 -26.76 12.85
C GLY A 752 2.66 -27.72 13.60
N ASP A 753 3.11 -28.26 14.74
CA ASP A 753 2.29 -28.99 15.71
C ASP A 753 2.48 -28.37 17.09
N THR A 754 1.41 -27.76 17.60
CA THR A 754 1.38 -27.05 18.89
C THR A 754 1.22 -27.99 20.09
N ASN A 755 1.02 -29.29 19.86
CA ASN A 755 0.78 -30.30 20.89
C ASN A 755 1.98 -31.24 21.11
N GLY A 756 2.82 -31.46 20.09
CA GLY A 756 4.00 -32.33 20.17
C GLY A 756 5.11 -31.84 21.10
N GLY A 757 5.17 -30.53 21.40
CA GLY A 757 6.21 -29.93 22.25
C GLY A 757 5.93 -29.94 23.76
N ASN A 758 4.80 -30.49 24.22
CA ASN A 758 4.37 -30.42 25.63
C ASN A 758 5.38 -31.07 26.59
N LEU A 759 5.81 -30.34 27.64
CA LEU A 759 6.78 -30.85 28.60
C LEU A 759 6.17 -31.84 29.60
N THR A 760 6.97 -32.80 30.06
CA THR A 760 6.54 -33.79 31.05
C THR A 760 6.75 -33.30 32.49
N PRO A 761 5.77 -33.46 33.39
CA PRO A 761 5.92 -33.06 34.79
C PRO A 761 6.85 -33.99 35.57
N ILE A 762 7.58 -33.41 36.51
CA ILE A 762 8.47 -34.06 37.47
C ILE A 762 7.73 -34.17 38.80
N ASN A 763 7.63 -35.39 39.31
CA ASN A 763 7.18 -35.63 40.68
C ASN A 763 8.31 -35.26 41.65
N ASP A 764 8.31 -34.03 42.15
CA ASP A 764 9.26 -33.50 43.14
C ASP A 764 8.86 -33.94 44.56
N PRO A 765 9.66 -34.77 45.26
CA PRO A 765 9.35 -35.22 46.61
C PRO A 765 9.23 -34.08 47.64
N ALA A 766 9.82 -32.92 47.38
CA ALA A 766 9.76 -31.76 48.28
C ALA A 766 8.49 -30.91 48.08
N GLN A 767 7.75 -31.08 46.98
CA GLN A 767 6.55 -30.33 46.61
C GLN A 767 5.50 -31.25 45.95
N PRO A 768 4.90 -32.19 46.70
CA PRO A 768 3.91 -33.12 46.16
C PRO A 768 2.65 -32.39 45.68
N LEU A 769 2.08 -32.86 44.56
CA LEU A 769 0.90 -32.24 43.93
C LEU A 769 -0.35 -32.35 44.81
N ALA A 770 -1.15 -31.27 44.86
CA ALA A 770 -2.47 -31.27 45.50
C ALA A 770 -3.45 -32.21 44.80
N ASN A 771 -3.33 -32.32 43.47
CA ASN A 771 -4.06 -33.27 42.64
C ASN A 771 -3.07 -34.00 41.70
N PRO A 772 -2.84 -35.31 41.86
CA PRO A 772 -1.97 -36.07 40.96
C PRO A 772 -2.39 -36.06 39.47
N ALA A 773 -3.64 -35.72 39.17
CA ALA A 773 -4.14 -35.58 37.80
C ALA A 773 -4.03 -34.14 37.24
N ASP A 774 -3.64 -33.15 38.04
CA ASP A 774 -3.41 -31.77 37.59
C ASP A 774 -2.02 -31.26 38.01
N PRO A 775 -0.97 -31.51 37.21
CA PRO A 775 0.37 -30.98 37.47
C PRO A 775 0.47 -29.47 37.27
N LEU A 776 -0.49 -28.83 36.59
CA LEU A 776 -0.49 -27.38 36.39
C LEU A 776 -0.89 -26.65 37.68
N GLY A 777 -1.85 -27.22 38.43
CA GLY A 777 -2.24 -26.74 39.77
C GLY A 777 -1.11 -26.80 40.81
N GLY A 778 -0.18 -27.73 40.68
CA GLY A 778 0.98 -27.85 41.59
C GLY A 778 0.61 -28.30 43.01
N ALA A 779 1.38 -27.84 44.01
CA ALA A 779 1.28 -28.34 45.39
C ALA A 779 0.22 -27.65 46.27
N SER A 780 -0.16 -26.40 45.96
CA SER A 780 -1.14 -25.62 46.75
C SER A 780 -1.66 -24.40 45.96
N PRO A 781 -2.51 -24.60 44.94
CA PRO A 781 -3.12 -23.48 44.19
C PRO A 781 -4.15 -22.74 45.06
N VAL A 782 -4.14 -21.41 45.00
CA VAL A 782 -5.09 -20.51 45.69
C VAL A 782 -5.68 -19.54 44.66
N GLY A 783 -7.01 -19.38 44.62
CA GLY A 783 -7.70 -18.47 43.70
C GLY A 783 -7.68 -18.85 42.21
N PHE A 784 -6.84 -19.80 41.79
CA PHE A 784 -6.79 -20.33 40.43
C PHE A 784 -7.75 -21.52 40.23
N SER A 785 -8.45 -21.58 39.10
CA SER A 785 -9.29 -22.73 38.73
C SER A 785 -9.25 -23.05 37.22
N PRO A 786 -9.66 -24.27 36.80
CA PRO A 786 -9.71 -24.65 35.39
C PRO A 786 -10.68 -23.82 34.53
N ASN A 787 -11.70 -23.23 35.14
CA ASN A 787 -12.69 -22.37 34.47
C ASN A 787 -12.51 -20.89 34.85
N GLY A 788 -11.38 -20.50 35.44
CA GLY A 788 -11.05 -19.12 35.79
C GLY A 788 -10.59 -18.28 34.59
N VAL A 789 -11.34 -18.34 33.49
CA VAL A 789 -11.10 -17.62 32.23
C VAL A 789 -12.44 -17.07 31.72
N PRO A 790 -12.58 -15.75 31.47
CA PRO A 790 -13.79 -15.20 30.87
C PRO A 790 -14.09 -15.78 29.49
N SER A 791 -15.39 -15.81 29.14
CA SER A 791 -15.84 -16.22 27.80
C SER A 791 -15.54 -15.17 26.72
N ASP A 792 -15.46 -13.89 27.07
CA ASP A 792 -15.03 -12.81 26.18
C ASP A 792 -13.60 -12.39 26.51
N LEU A 793 -12.68 -12.60 25.55
CA LEU A 793 -11.28 -12.19 25.60
C LEU A 793 -10.95 -11.20 24.47
N THR A 794 -11.94 -10.44 23.99
CA THR A 794 -11.77 -9.39 22.97
C THR A 794 -10.67 -8.41 23.36
N ALA A 795 -9.72 -8.20 22.47
CA ALA A 795 -8.53 -7.38 22.72
C ALA A 795 -8.84 -5.90 23.01
N ASP A 796 -7.97 -5.25 23.79
CA ASP A 796 -8.02 -3.80 23.96
C ASP A 796 -7.90 -3.08 22.59
N TYR A 797 -8.68 -2.01 22.41
CA TYR A 797 -8.77 -1.20 21.19
C TYR A 797 -7.42 -0.57 20.79
N VAL A 798 -7.20 -0.44 19.48
CA VAL A 798 -6.08 0.29 18.88
C VAL A 798 -6.55 1.67 18.42
N GLU A 799 -5.85 2.74 18.79
CA GLU A 799 -6.08 4.09 18.23
C GLU A 799 -5.70 4.12 16.75
N VAL A 800 -6.70 4.19 15.86
CA VAL A 800 -6.49 4.46 14.44
C VAL A 800 -6.19 5.93 14.24
N LYS A 801 -4.90 6.24 14.27
CA LYS A 801 -4.37 7.59 14.07
C LYS A 801 -4.68 8.08 12.64
N GLN A 802 -5.39 9.20 12.58
CA GLN A 802 -5.79 9.86 11.34
C GLN A 802 -4.64 10.01 10.33
N GLY A 803 -4.86 9.54 9.10
CA GLY A 803 -3.91 9.74 8.00
C GLY A 803 -2.79 8.72 7.90
N MET A 804 -2.88 7.58 8.59
CA MET A 804 -2.16 6.38 8.17
C MET A 804 -2.69 5.92 6.81
N GLY A 805 -1.79 5.58 5.88
CA GLY A 805 -2.18 5.06 4.57
C GLY A 805 -3.06 3.81 4.64
N ASN A 806 -3.97 3.73 3.67
CA ASN A 806 -4.88 2.61 3.40
C ASN A 806 -5.88 2.27 4.53
N THR A 807 -6.23 3.25 5.37
CA THR A 807 -7.49 3.19 6.13
C THR A 807 -8.68 3.53 5.23
N ASP A 808 -9.84 2.90 5.50
CA ASP A 808 -11.13 3.18 4.86
C ASP A 808 -11.63 4.61 5.21
N ASN A 809 -11.56 4.97 6.49
CA ASN A 809 -12.05 6.22 7.03
C ASN A 809 -10.96 7.31 6.97
N GLN A 810 -11.30 8.47 6.39
CA GLN A 810 -10.44 9.66 6.31
C GLN A 810 -11.15 10.90 6.86
N SER A 811 -11.47 10.86 8.15
CA SER A 811 -12.16 11.92 8.90
C SER A 811 -11.21 12.66 9.88
N VAL A 812 -11.78 13.45 10.80
CA VAL A 812 -11.07 14.12 11.88
C VAL A 812 -11.76 13.82 13.21
N GLY A 813 -11.09 13.03 14.05
CA GLY A 813 -11.56 12.54 15.34
C GLY A 813 -10.71 11.35 15.79
N PRO A 814 -10.76 10.94 17.07
CA PRO A 814 -10.24 9.64 17.46
C PRO A 814 -11.13 8.54 16.86
N SER A 815 -10.49 7.53 16.29
CA SER A 815 -11.09 6.30 15.75
C SER A 815 -10.41 5.11 16.40
N PHE A 816 -11.15 4.05 16.68
CA PHE A 816 -10.70 2.92 17.48
C PHE A 816 -11.22 1.64 16.88
N GLU A 817 -10.30 0.74 16.50
CA GLU A 817 -10.65 -0.59 16.01
C GLU A 817 -10.18 -1.65 17.01
N THR A 818 -10.81 -2.83 16.97
CA THR A 818 -10.35 -4.00 17.71
C THR A 818 -10.34 -5.22 16.81
N GLY A 819 -9.76 -6.30 17.32
CA GLY A 819 -9.39 -7.49 16.57
C GLY A 819 -8.19 -8.19 17.22
N SER A 820 -8.08 -9.48 17.00
CA SER A 820 -7.07 -10.38 17.56
C SER A 820 -6.94 -11.58 16.62
N SER A 821 -5.78 -12.24 16.59
CA SER A 821 -5.54 -13.39 15.69
C SER A 821 -6.62 -14.48 15.84
N ALA A 822 -6.98 -15.12 14.74
CA ALA A 822 -8.15 -15.97 14.66
C ALA A 822 -8.16 -17.09 15.73
N GLY A 823 -9.26 -17.16 16.48
CA GLY A 823 -9.46 -18.10 17.59
C GLY A 823 -8.92 -17.67 18.96
N THR A 824 -8.31 -16.48 19.10
CA THR A 824 -7.72 -16.02 20.39
C THR A 824 -8.64 -15.21 21.30
N SER A 825 -9.83 -14.81 20.81
CA SER A 825 -10.82 -13.97 21.50
C SER A 825 -11.71 -14.69 22.52
N GLY A 826 -11.46 -15.97 22.81
CA GLY A 826 -12.15 -16.73 23.86
C GLY A 826 -13.29 -17.61 23.37
N GLY A 827 -14.34 -17.73 24.18
CA GLY A 827 -15.49 -18.62 24.01
C GLY A 827 -15.38 -19.93 24.78
N THR A 828 -16.42 -20.76 24.67
CA THR A 828 -16.51 -22.10 25.28
C THR A 828 -16.10 -23.17 24.26
N GLY A 829 -15.41 -24.22 24.71
CA GLY A 829 -14.95 -25.35 23.91
C GLY A 829 -15.29 -26.71 24.54
N ASN A 830 -14.64 -27.76 24.03
CA ASN A 830 -14.76 -29.11 24.58
C ASN A 830 -14.14 -29.19 25.99
N VAL A 831 -14.69 -30.06 26.84
CA VAL A 831 -14.17 -30.28 28.21
C VAL A 831 -12.73 -30.81 28.15
N GLY A 832 -11.81 -30.06 28.76
CA GLY A 832 -10.39 -30.38 28.79
C GLY A 832 -9.98 -31.31 29.93
N VAL A 833 -8.71 -31.73 29.93
CA VAL A 833 -8.17 -32.79 30.80
C VAL A 833 -8.32 -32.53 32.30
N ASN A 834 -8.34 -31.27 32.75
CA ASN A 834 -8.61 -30.88 34.15
C ASN A 834 -10.02 -30.29 34.38
N GLY A 835 -10.97 -30.49 33.45
CA GLY A 835 -12.35 -30.02 33.58
C GLY A 835 -12.59 -28.56 33.16
N SER A 836 -11.61 -27.92 32.52
CA SER A 836 -11.80 -26.62 31.86
C SER A 836 -12.79 -26.74 30.69
N THR A 837 -13.59 -25.70 30.45
CA THR A 837 -14.45 -25.55 29.26
C THR A 837 -14.05 -24.36 28.39
N ALA A 838 -12.91 -23.71 28.66
CA ALA A 838 -12.41 -22.60 27.87
C ALA A 838 -12.04 -23.07 26.44
N LYS A 839 -12.41 -22.29 25.42
CA LYS A 839 -11.96 -22.53 24.05
C LYS A 839 -10.46 -22.23 23.95
N LEU A 840 -9.68 -23.25 23.63
CA LEU A 840 -8.24 -23.12 23.47
C LEU A 840 -7.85 -22.48 22.11
N PRO A 841 -6.80 -21.64 22.08
CA PRO A 841 -6.25 -21.06 20.87
C PRO A 841 -5.32 -22.03 20.12
N PHE A 842 -4.83 -21.61 18.95
CA PHE A 842 -3.65 -22.20 18.27
C PHE A 842 -3.74 -23.71 17.92
N GLY A 843 -4.94 -24.31 17.89
CA GLY A 843 -5.09 -25.75 17.71
C GLY A 843 -4.59 -26.61 18.88
N LEU A 844 -4.43 -26.02 20.08
CA LEU A 844 -4.13 -26.77 21.29
C LEU A 844 -5.31 -27.70 21.65
N ASN A 845 -5.01 -28.95 21.94
CA ASN A 845 -6.01 -29.99 22.17
C ASN A 845 -6.46 -30.01 23.65
N PRO A 846 -7.75 -29.72 23.97
CA PRO A 846 -8.23 -29.72 25.35
C PRO A 846 -8.05 -31.07 26.06
N ALA A 847 -8.08 -32.19 25.33
CA ALA A 847 -7.90 -33.53 25.90
C ALA A 847 -6.48 -33.79 26.45
N THR A 848 -5.51 -32.92 26.14
CA THR A 848 -4.11 -33.02 26.62
C THR A 848 -3.62 -31.76 27.32
N THR A 849 -4.25 -30.60 27.09
CA THR A 849 -3.80 -29.30 27.61
C THR A 849 -4.70 -28.82 28.75
N PRO A 850 -4.26 -28.88 30.03
CA PRO A 850 -4.97 -28.25 31.14
C PRO A 850 -4.85 -26.73 31.09
N VAL A 851 -5.78 -26.05 31.77
CA VAL A 851 -5.79 -24.59 31.94
C VAL A 851 -5.88 -24.27 33.43
N MET A 852 -5.23 -23.20 33.87
CA MET A 852 -5.51 -22.56 35.16
C MET A 852 -5.59 -21.05 34.98
N GLY A 853 -6.59 -20.40 35.58
CA GLY A 853 -6.74 -18.94 35.57
C GLY A 853 -7.36 -18.38 36.85
N SER A 854 -7.10 -17.10 37.14
CA SER A 854 -7.47 -16.41 38.39
C SER A 854 -8.82 -15.69 38.37
N TYR A 855 -9.51 -15.63 37.21
CA TYR A 855 -10.79 -14.94 37.11
C TYR A 855 -11.88 -15.61 37.95
N GLN A 856 -12.63 -14.79 38.70
CA GLN A 856 -13.68 -15.23 39.61
C GLN A 856 -14.98 -14.48 39.30
N GLU A 857 -16.13 -15.17 39.22
CA GLU A 857 -17.43 -14.55 38.89
C GLU A 857 -18.08 -13.76 40.05
N GLY A 858 -17.31 -13.39 41.09
CA GLY A 858 -17.83 -12.81 42.33
C GLY A 858 -16.88 -11.83 43.00
N VAL A 859 -16.77 -11.90 44.34
CA VAL A 859 -15.74 -11.19 45.08
C VAL A 859 -14.39 -11.77 44.67
N GLN A 860 -13.47 -10.91 44.19
CA GLN A 860 -12.12 -11.35 43.86
C GLN A 860 -11.33 -11.59 45.16
N GLU A 861 -10.71 -12.75 45.28
CA GLU A 861 -9.70 -13.06 46.30
C GLU A 861 -8.30 -13.16 45.65
N PRO A 862 -7.20 -12.83 46.36
CA PRO A 862 -5.85 -12.92 45.81
C PRO A 862 -5.50 -14.35 45.36
N ALA A 863 -5.04 -14.49 44.11
CA ALA A 863 -4.70 -15.79 43.54
C ALA A 863 -3.18 -16.01 43.46
N THR A 864 -2.72 -17.19 43.85
CA THR A 864 -1.30 -17.60 43.76
C THR A 864 -1.19 -19.07 43.35
N LEU A 865 -0.22 -19.37 42.49
CA LEU A 865 0.03 -20.73 42.01
C LEU A 865 1.52 -20.91 41.73
N SER A 866 2.04 -22.10 42.01
CA SER A 866 3.34 -22.57 41.51
C SER A 866 3.15 -23.99 41.02
N SER A 867 3.38 -24.21 39.72
CA SER A 867 3.09 -25.49 39.08
C SER A 867 4.04 -26.59 39.53
N SER A 868 3.76 -27.84 39.10
CA SER A 868 4.80 -28.87 39.02
C SER A 868 6.03 -28.34 38.27
N TRP A 869 7.21 -28.87 38.61
CA TRP A 869 8.39 -28.77 37.75
C TRP A 869 8.17 -29.60 36.49
N TYR A 870 8.57 -29.09 35.34
CA TYR A 870 8.53 -29.76 34.05
C TYR A 870 9.95 -30.00 33.55
N ALA A 871 10.22 -31.19 33.04
CA ALA A 871 11.53 -31.54 32.49
C ALA A 871 11.76 -30.84 31.14
N LEU A 872 12.93 -30.21 30.98
CA LEU A 872 13.38 -29.71 29.69
C LEU A 872 13.98 -30.85 28.85
N PRO A 873 13.82 -30.82 27.52
CA PRO A 873 14.59 -31.68 26.61
C PRO A 873 16.07 -31.26 26.57
N GLU A 874 16.90 -32.07 25.91
CA GLU A 874 18.25 -31.64 25.53
C GLU A 874 18.17 -30.42 24.59
N ARG A 875 19.07 -29.45 24.77
CA ARG A 875 19.05 -28.18 24.03
C ARG A 875 19.44 -28.40 22.57
N SER A 876 18.62 -27.94 21.63
CA SER A 876 18.86 -28.04 20.19
C SER A 876 18.50 -26.73 19.47
N ASP A 877 19.12 -26.49 18.31
CA ASP A 877 18.91 -25.28 17.51
C ASP A 877 17.52 -25.23 16.84
N ASP A 878 16.84 -26.38 16.70
CA ASP A 878 15.45 -26.48 16.20
C ASP A 878 14.39 -26.33 17.32
N THR A 879 14.80 -26.23 18.59
CA THR A 879 13.95 -26.04 19.77
C THR A 879 14.40 -24.86 20.67
N PRO A 880 14.65 -23.65 20.14
CA PRO A 880 15.32 -22.57 20.88
C PRO A 880 14.48 -21.86 21.96
N LEU A 881 13.18 -22.17 22.08
CA LEU A 881 12.22 -21.51 22.96
C LEU A 881 11.58 -22.48 23.96
N ILE A 882 11.24 -21.95 25.13
CA ILE A 882 10.10 -22.42 25.94
C ILE A 882 8.95 -21.43 25.70
N VAL A 883 7.74 -21.96 25.52
CA VAL A 883 6.51 -21.21 25.27
C VAL A 883 5.44 -21.64 26.28
N MET A 884 4.65 -20.69 26.76
CA MET A 884 3.38 -20.96 27.44
C MET A 884 2.29 -20.12 26.77
N SER A 885 1.11 -20.71 26.52
CA SER A 885 -0.03 -19.94 26.05
C SER A 885 -0.75 -19.34 27.25
N ALA A 886 -1.04 -18.04 27.20
CA ALA A 886 -1.58 -17.29 28.32
C ALA A 886 -2.61 -16.25 27.86
N ALA A 887 -3.49 -15.86 28.78
CA ALA A 887 -4.52 -14.84 28.59
C ALA A 887 -4.62 -13.92 29.82
N GLY A 888 -5.41 -12.87 29.72
CA GLY A 888 -5.56 -11.84 30.75
C GLY A 888 -4.47 -10.76 30.70
N ARG A 889 -4.40 -9.95 31.75
CA ARG A 889 -3.50 -8.78 31.86
C ARG A 889 -2.23 -9.19 32.60
N ILE A 890 -1.11 -9.29 31.88
CA ILE A 890 0.16 -9.84 32.39
C ILE A 890 1.24 -8.75 32.34
N TRP A 891 2.00 -8.62 33.43
CA TRP A 891 3.13 -7.70 33.51
C TRP A 891 4.22 -8.11 32.51
N SER A 892 4.68 -7.16 31.69
CA SER A 892 5.75 -7.40 30.71
C SER A 892 6.57 -6.14 30.44
N VAL A 893 7.73 -6.32 29.80
CA VAL A 893 8.64 -5.25 29.36
C VAL A 893 8.96 -5.45 27.88
N ASP A 894 8.78 -4.41 27.07
CA ASP A 894 9.00 -4.49 25.62
C ASP A 894 10.48 -4.30 25.23
N SER A 895 10.79 -4.51 23.94
CA SER A 895 12.12 -4.29 23.37
C SER A 895 12.67 -2.84 23.46
N THR A 896 11.86 -1.87 23.90
CA THR A 896 12.25 -0.47 24.12
C THR A 896 12.43 -0.12 25.60
N GLY A 897 12.11 -1.04 26.53
CA GLY A 897 12.09 -0.82 27.97
C GLY A 897 10.78 -0.17 28.49
N ALA A 898 9.72 -0.16 27.69
CA ALA A 898 8.39 0.23 28.14
C ALA A 898 7.73 -0.89 28.96
N LEU A 899 6.97 -0.49 29.99
CA LEU A 899 6.30 -1.40 30.91
C LEU A 899 4.81 -1.52 30.57
N THR A 900 4.35 -2.76 30.38
CA THR A 900 2.92 -3.10 30.33
C THR A 900 2.45 -3.46 31.73
N TYR A 901 1.39 -2.82 32.22
CA TYR A 901 0.81 -3.16 33.53
C TYR A 901 -0.05 -4.43 33.45
N GLY A 902 0.06 -5.26 34.48
CA GLY A 902 -0.69 -6.50 34.64
C GLY A 902 -0.14 -7.31 35.82
N GLN A 903 -0.53 -8.58 35.89
CA GLN A 903 -0.23 -9.49 36.99
C GLN A 903 1.04 -10.31 36.74
N SER A 904 1.62 -10.87 37.80
CA SER A 904 2.95 -11.49 37.75
C SER A 904 2.87 -12.94 37.29
N LEU A 905 3.36 -13.23 36.08
CA LEU A 905 3.57 -14.58 35.57
C LEU A 905 5.05 -14.77 35.19
N LEU A 906 5.74 -15.64 35.92
CA LEU A 906 7.18 -15.90 35.76
C LEU A 906 7.43 -17.37 35.42
N LEU A 907 8.53 -17.64 34.71
CA LEU A 907 9.09 -18.98 34.61
C LEU A 907 10.25 -19.10 35.59
N GLU A 908 10.15 -20.00 36.57
CA GLU A 908 11.28 -20.38 37.43
C GLU A 908 12.02 -21.56 36.79
N TYR A 909 13.35 -21.53 36.80
CA TYR A 909 14.21 -22.59 36.24
C TYR A 909 15.10 -23.19 37.33
N GLY A 910 15.46 -24.45 37.16
CA GLY A 910 16.14 -25.24 38.19
C GLY A 910 16.95 -26.41 37.65
N LYS A 911 17.58 -27.10 38.61
CA LYS A 911 18.41 -28.28 38.40
C LYS A 911 17.92 -29.46 39.23
N ARG A 912 17.56 -30.56 38.58
CA ARG A 912 17.16 -31.79 39.24
C ARG A 912 18.35 -32.44 39.96
N GLN A 913 18.13 -32.81 41.22
CA GLN A 913 19.12 -33.39 42.11
C GLN A 913 19.06 -34.93 42.10
N PRO A 914 20.12 -35.64 42.55
CA PRO A 914 20.15 -37.11 42.57
C PRO A 914 19.10 -37.78 43.48
N ASP A 915 18.51 -37.04 44.43
CA ASP A 915 17.39 -37.50 45.28
C ASP A 915 16.01 -37.35 44.62
N GLY A 916 15.96 -36.76 43.42
CA GLY A 916 14.75 -36.53 42.64
C GLY A 916 14.12 -35.15 42.82
N THR A 917 14.54 -34.37 43.82
CA THR A 917 14.08 -32.98 44.03
C THR A 917 14.61 -32.03 42.96
N VAL A 918 14.06 -30.82 42.86
CA VAL A 918 14.57 -29.78 41.96
C VAL A 918 15.04 -28.55 42.74
N GLN A 919 16.31 -28.21 42.58
CA GLN A 919 16.90 -26.98 43.12
C GLN A 919 16.60 -25.82 42.18
N ALA A 920 15.80 -24.86 42.62
CA ALA A 920 15.60 -23.60 41.89
C ALA A 920 16.93 -22.82 41.74
N GLN A 921 17.15 -22.25 40.55
CA GLN A 921 18.35 -21.47 40.20
C GLN A 921 18.04 -20.00 39.93
N GLY A 922 16.82 -19.68 39.47
CA GLY A 922 16.39 -18.30 39.24
C GLY A 922 15.04 -18.22 38.53
N THR A 923 14.57 -17.00 38.30
CA THR A 923 13.32 -16.70 37.59
C THR A 923 13.59 -15.86 36.34
N TYR A 924 12.67 -15.99 35.37
CA TYR A 924 12.68 -15.28 34.11
C TYR A 924 11.30 -14.64 33.87
N LEU A 925 11.28 -13.39 33.41
CA LEU A 925 10.06 -12.68 32.98
C LEU A 925 9.81 -12.94 31.50
N PRO A 926 8.76 -13.70 31.11
CA PRO A 926 8.51 -14.04 29.71
C PRO A 926 8.34 -12.80 28.83
N LYS A 927 8.82 -12.88 27.58
CA LYS A 927 8.58 -11.83 26.58
C LYS A 927 7.13 -11.98 26.09
N ASP A 928 6.33 -10.94 26.31
CA ASP A 928 4.94 -10.81 25.82
C ASP A 928 4.91 -9.82 24.64
N ILE A 929 4.03 -10.07 23.66
CA ILE A 929 3.76 -9.14 22.54
C ILE A 929 2.31 -8.64 22.51
N GLY A 930 1.45 -9.13 23.42
CA GLY A 930 0.02 -8.82 23.41
C GLY A 930 -0.75 -9.59 22.31
N PRO A 931 -2.00 -9.18 22.04
CA PRO A 931 -2.77 -8.20 22.80
C PRO A 931 -3.31 -8.77 24.13
N ALA A 932 -3.51 -7.91 25.12
CA ALA A 932 -4.34 -8.24 26.28
C ALA A 932 -5.81 -7.88 26.00
N PRO A 933 -6.80 -8.54 26.64
CA PRO A 933 -6.67 -9.75 27.47
C PRO A 933 -6.61 -11.08 26.67
N SER A 934 -6.58 -11.03 25.33
CA SER A 934 -6.66 -12.21 24.46
C SER A 934 -5.56 -13.26 24.68
N TRP A 935 -5.84 -14.49 24.22
CA TRP A 935 -4.88 -15.58 24.20
C TRP A 935 -3.66 -15.28 23.34
N ARG A 936 -2.46 -15.53 23.87
CA ARG A 936 -1.17 -15.27 23.21
C ARG A 936 -0.07 -16.20 23.72
N ASN A 937 1.04 -16.29 23.00
CA ASN A 937 2.17 -17.14 23.37
C ASN A 937 3.27 -16.29 24.02
N LEU A 938 3.49 -16.50 25.32
CA LEU A 938 4.61 -15.92 26.06
C LEU A 938 5.89 -16.71 25.79
N ARG A 939 7.01 -15.99 25.64
CA ARG A 939 8.25 -16.53 25.04
C ARG A 939 9.43 -16.45 26.01
N VAL A 940 10.14 -17.56 26.21
CA VAL A 940 11.36 -17.65 27.02
C VAL A 940 12.47 -18.32 26.20
N PRO A 941 13.49 -17.59 25.71
CA PRO A 941 14.59 -18.19 24.97
C PRO A 941 15.46 -19.06 25.88
N ILE A 942 15.70 -20.32 25.50
CA ILE A 942 16.45 -21.28 26.32
C ILE A 942 17.90 -20.82 26.52
N SER A 943 18.46 -20.08 25.56
CA SER A 943 19.78 -19.45 25.63
C SER A 943 19.91 -18.35 26.70
N GLU A 944 18.79 -17.81 27.22
CA GLU A 944 18.79 -16.84 28.33
C GLU A 944 18.69 -17.52 29.72
N LEU A 945 18.54 -18.87 29.78
CA LEU A 945 18.47 -19.67 31.02
C LEU A 945 19.82 -20.36 31.34
N SER A 946 20.10 -20.60 32.63
CA SER A 946 21.36 -21.21 33.09
C SER A 946 21.73 -22.46 32.29
N PRO A 947 22.96 -22.61 31.75
CA PRO A 947 23.30 -23.68 30.81
C PRO A 947 23.08 -25.10 31.31
N ASP A 948 23.10 -25.31 32.62
CA ASP A 948 22.91 -26.60 33.28
C ASP A 948 21.44 -26.90 33.66
N ALA A 949 20.54 -25.90 33.59
CA ALA A 949 19.13 -26.04 33.95
C ALA A 949 18.43 -27.09 33.08
N ASP A 950 17.72 -28.00 33.74
CA ASP A 950 17.03 -29.15 33.15
C ASP A 950 15.54 -29.21 33.48
N SER A 951 15.04 -28.23 34.22
CA SER A 951 13.68 -28.21 34.74
C SER A 951 13.15 -26.78 34.91
N VAL A 952 11.85 -26.59 34.65
CA VAL A 952 11.17 -25.29 34.72
C VAL A 952 9.78 -25.39 35.32
N ARG A 953 9.28 -24.34 35.98
CA ARG A 953 7.88 -24.25 36.45
C ARG A 953 7.30 -22.87 36.28
N ILE A 954 5.98 -22.79 36.21
CA ILE A 954 5.24 -21.51 36.16
C ILE A 954 5.00 -21.05 37.60
N VAL A 955 5.30 -19.78 37.87
CA VAL A 955 5.00 -19.10 39.14
C VAL A 955 4.09 -17.91 38.84
N ALA A 956 2.85 -17.98 39.33
CA ALA A 956 1.80 -17.01 39.08
C ALA A 956 1.37 -16.33 40.39
N ASN A 957 1.23 -15.02 40.36
CA ASN A 957 0.80 -14.20 41.50
C ASN A 957 -0.07 -13.03 41.02
N ASP A 958 -1.31 -13.03 41.50
CA ASP A 958 -2.35 -12.06 41.19
C ASP A 958 -2.94 -11.49 42.50
N PRO A 959 -2.32 -10.44 43.05
CA PRO A 959 -2.76 -9.79 44.28
C PRO A 959 -3.80 -8.68 44.02
N ASN A 960 -4.30 -8.50 42.80
CA ASN A 960 -5.19 -7.40 42.45
C ASN A 960 -6.66 -7.84 42.48
N LEU A 961 -7.52 -7.07 43.14
CA LEU A 961 -8.94 -7.42 43.33
C LEU A 961 -9.88 -6.68 42.36
N THR A 962 -9.32 -6.09 41.29
CA THR A 962 -10.07 -5.42 40.23
C THR A 962 -10.47 -6.45 39.18
N GLY A 963 -11.77 -6.60 38.88
CA GLY A 963 -12.25 -7.72 38.05
C GLY A 963 -11.77 -7.78 36.57
N ASP A 964 -11.04 -6.77 36.07
CA ASP A 964 -10.36 -6.82 34.77
C ASP A 964 -8.89 -7.26 34.88
N GLN A 965 -8.37 -7.37 36.10
CA GLN A 965 -7.05 -7.83 36.45
C GLN A 965 -7.13 -9.30 36.83
N TRP A 966 -6.85 -10.15 35.86
CA TRP A 966 -6.75 -11.59 36.01
C TRP A 966 -5.72 -12.12 35.00
N LEU A 967 -5.26 -13.35 35.21
CA LEU A 967 -4.37 -14.05 34.28
C LEU A 967 -4.76 -15.52 34.15
N ALA A 968 -4.49 -16.14 33.00
CA ALA A 968 -4.60 -17.58 32.80
C ALA A 968 -3.47 -18.13 31.94
N PHE A 969 -3.15 -19.42 32.08
CA PHE A 969 -2.07 -20.08 31.35
C PHE A 969 -2.30 -21.59 31.14
N THR A 970 -1.60 -22.13 30.14
CA THR A 970 -1.37 -23.56 29.89
C THR A 970 -0.03 -24.01 30.49
N PRO A 971 0.31 -25.32 30.48
CA PRO A 971 1.68 -25.76 30.79
C PRO A 971 2.71 -25.16 29.82
N PRO A 972 4.01 -25.15 30.22
CA PRO A 972 5.09 -24.84 29.30
C PRO A 972 5.31 -25.97 28.29
N ARG A 973 5.61 -25.59 27.05
CA ARG A 973 6.00 -26.47 25.94
C ARG A 973 7.28 -25.96 25.29
N VAL A 974 8.06 -26.84 24.68
CA VAL A 974 9.23 -26.51 23.87
C VAL A 974 8.89 -26.82 22.41
N PRO A 975 8.53 -25.82 21.59
CA PRO A 975 8.12 -26.06 20.21
C PRO A 975 9.32 -26.49 19.36
N LYS A 976 9.08 -27.42 18.44
CA LYS A 976 9.96 -27.60 17.27
C LYS A 976 9.60 -26.55 16.23
N LEU A 977 10.60 -25.83 15.72
CA LEU A 977 10.42 -24.67 14.85
C LEU A 977 11.04 -24.87 13.46
N GLU A 978 10.24 -24.62 12.42
CA GLU A 978 10.66 -24.67 11.02
C GLU A 978 10.42 -23.31 10.34
N THR A 979 11.06 -22.99 9.21
CA THR A 979 10.85 -21.67 8.58
C THR A 979 9.52 -21.63 7.84
N LEU A 980 8.87 -20.46 7.81
CA LEU A 980 7.62 -20.28 7.06
C LEU A 980 7.78 -20.66 5.57
N ASN A 981 8.95 -20.41 4.99
CA ASN A 981 9.26 -20.85 3.63
C ASN A 981 9.32 -22.39 3.48
N SER A 982 9.80 -23.12 4.50
CA SER A 982 9.74 -24.59 4.50
C SER A 982 8.34 -25.16 4.77
N THR A 983 7.52 -24.51 5.60
CA THR A 983 6.18 -24.99 5.95
C THR A 983 5.14 -24.73 4.85
N ILE A 984 5.15 -23.55 4.22
CA ILE A 984 4.15 -23.14 3.20
C ILE A 984 4.69 -23.32 1.77
N GLY A 985 6.00 -23.18 1.58
CA GLY A 985 6.61 -23.19 0.26
C GLY A 985 6.22 -21.99 -0.61
N SER A 986 6.24 -22.21 -1.92
CA SER A 986 6.03 -21.20 -2.97
C SER A 986 4.95 -21.57 -4.00
N SER A 987 4.23 -22.68 -3.79
CA SER A 987 3.21 -23.19 -4.72
C SER A 987 1.77 -23.05 -4.21
N GLN A 988 1.56 -23.15 -2.90
CA GLN A 988 0.22 -23.06 -2.29
C GLN A 988 -0.33 -21.62 -2.37
N PRO A 989 -1.65 -21.43 -2.49
CA PRO A 989 -2.27 -20.11 -2.50
C PRO A 989 -2.33 -19.51 -1.09
N VAL A 990 -1.87 -18.26 -0.98
CA VAL A 990 -1.81 -17.50 0.28
C VAL A 990 -2.48 -16.14 0.10
N LEU A 991 -3.36 -15.74 1.02
CA LEU A 991 -3.75 -14.35 1.17
C LEU A 991 -2.59 -13.60 1.85
N LEU A 992 -1.69 -13.05 1.03
CA LEU A 992 -0.71 -12.07 1.47
C LEU A 992 -1.40 -10.72 1.64
N ASP A 993 -1.61 -10.27 2.88
CA ASP A 993 -2.17 -8.95 3.16
C ASP A 993 -1.36 -7.85 2.45
N TRP A 994 -2.02 -6.77 2.04
CA TRP A 994 -1.42 -5.79 1.15
C TRP A 994 -0.13 -5.14 1.68
N ALA A 995 0.05 -5.09 3.00
CA ALA A 995 1.22 -4.53 3.66
C ALA A 995 2.46 -5.44 3.61
N VAL A 996 2.30 -6.77 3.45
CA VAL A 996 3.39 -7.76 3.64
C VAL A 996 3.94 -8.33 2.33
N GLY A 997 3.27 -8.13 1.19
CA GLY A 997 3.59 -8.80 -0.08
C GLY A 997 5.03 -8.64 -0.59
N LEU A 998 5.74 -7.56 -0.26
CA LEU A 998 7.15 -7.37 -0.63
C LEU A 998 8.14 -8.12 0.29
N GLN A 999 7.70 -8.44 1.52
CA GLN A 999 8.47 -9.17 2.52
C GLN A 999 8.36 -10.69 2.35
N PHE A 1000 7.32 -11.17 1.66
CA PHE A 1000 7.07 -12.57 1.29
C PHE A 1000 7.05 -12.78 -0.25
N PRO A 1001 8.13 -12.45 -0.98
CA PRO A 1001 8.14 -12.46 -2.44
C PRO A 1001 8.14 -13.87 -3.08
N CYS A 1002 8.35 -14.93 -2.28
CA CYS A 1002 8.34 -16.33 -2.74
C CYS A 1002 6.97 -17.01 -2.63
N GLN A 1003 6.19 -16.69 -1.58
CA GLN A 1003 4.85 -17.24 -1.36
C GLN A 1003 3.94 -16.80 -2.53
N ARG A 1004 3.10 -17.70 -3.04
CA ARG A 1004 2.19 -17.39 -4.16
C ARG A 1004 0.91 -16.74 -3.62
N PRO A 1005 0.53 -15.54 -4.06
CA PRO A 1005 -0.84 -15.04 -3.83
C PRO A 1005 -1.85 -16.01 -4.44
N PHE A 1006 -3.09 -16.05 -3.97
CA PHE A 1006 -4.11 -16.81 -4.70
C PHE A 1006 -4.29 -16.20 -6.11
N ASP A 1007 -4.56 -17.02 -7.11
CA ASP A 1007 -4.85 -16.53 -8.46
C ASP A 1007 -6.36 -16.39 -8.67
N HIS A 1008 -6.78 -15.57 -9.65
CA HIS A 1008 -8.18 -15.50 -10.07
C HIS A 1008 -8.27 -15.42 -11.59
N GLN A 1009 -9.30 -16.03 -12.17
CA GLN A 1009 -9.49 -16.11 -13.63
C GLN A 1009 -10.98 -15.98 -14.00
N TYR A 1010 -11.28 -15.20 -15.04
CA TYR A 1010 -12.63 -14.92 -15.54
C TYR A 1010 -13.67 -14.39 -14.53
N GLY A 1011 -13.24 -14.01 -13.32
CA GLY A 1011 -14.09 -13.53 -12.23
C GLY A 1011 -14.20 -14.50 -11.05
N VAL A 1012 -13.73 -15.74 -11.18
CA VAL A 1012 -13.65 -16.73 -10.09
C VAL A 1012 -12.22 -16.73 -9.51
N ALA A 1013 -12.10 -16.82 -8.19
CA ALA A 1013 -10.83 -16.90 -7.47
C ALA A 1013 -10.49 -18.34 -7.04
N GLU A 1014 -9.22 -18.55 -6.71
CA GLU A 1014 -8.75 -19.70 -5.96
C GLU A 1014 -8.89 -19.41 -4.46
N MET A 1015 -9.45 -20.34 -3.67
CA MET A 1015 -9.55 -20.18 -2.22
C MET A 1015 -8.19 -20.45 -1.55
N PRO A 1016 -7.56 -19.45 -0.88
CA PRO A 1016 -6.27 -19.63 -0.21
C PRO A 1016 -6.33 -20.59 0.97
N ASN A 1017 -5.23 -21.29 1.23
CA ASN A 1017 -5.09 -22.18 2.40
C ASN A 1017 -4.57 -21.45 3.64
N TYR A 1018 -3.90 -20.31 3.47
CA TYR A 1018 -3.28 -19.52 4.53
C TYR A 1018 -3.47 -18.01 4.31
N ARG A 1019 -3.44 -17.24 5.40
CA ARG A 1019 -3.33 -15.77 5.42
C ARG A 1019 -2.05 -15.34 6.14
N ILE A 1020 -1.36 -14.33 5.62
CA ILE A 1020 -0.22 -13.69 6.29
C ILE A 1020 -0.53 -12.21 6.49
N LEU A 1021 -0.54 -11.79 7.75
CA LEU A 1021 -0.93 -10.46 8.22
C LEU A 1021 0.29 -9.68 8.73
N PRO A 1022 0.27 -8.33 8.72
CA PRO A 1022 1.29 -7.51 9.39
C PRO A 1022 1.06 -7.46 10.91
N ASP A 1023 1.91 -6.71 11.64
CA ASP A 1023 1.78 -6.47 13.08
C ASP A 1023 0.38 -5.98 13.48
N ARG A 1024 -0.13 -6.39 14.66
CA ARG A 1024 -1.54 -6.20 15.04
C ARG A 1024 -2.03 -4.75 14.81
N PRO A 1025 -1.30 -3.69 15.21
CA PRO A 1025 -1.77 -2.31 15.02
C PRO A 1025 -1.99 -1.94 13.55
N LEU A 1026 -1.22 -2.53 12.63
CA LEU A 1026 -1.38 -2.30 11.18
C LEU A 1026 -2.47 -3.21 10.57
N ALA A 1027 -2.66 -4.42 11.09
CA ALA A 1027 -3.71 -5.32 10.63
C ALA A 1027 -5.10 -4.72 10.91
N VAL A 1028 -5.45 -4.57 12.20
CA VAL A 1028 -6.81 -4.18 12.62
C VAL A 1028 -7.21 -2.76 12.20
N SER A 1029 -6.23 -1.89 11.93
CA SER A 1029 -6.51 -0.52 11.49
C SER A 1029 -6.59 -0.34 9.98
N SER A 1030 -6.04 -1.28 9.18
CA SER A 1030 -5.71 -0.97 7.78
C SER A 1030 -5.61 -2.16 6.81
N THR A 1031 -5.31 -3.40 7.22
CA THR A 1031 -5.46 -4.54 6.28
C THR A 1031 -6.87 -5.10 6.31
N ASP A 1032 -7.38 -5.40 7.51
CA ASP A 1032 -8.75 -5.91 7.70
C ASP A 1032 -9.79 -4.92 7.13
N THR A 1033 -9.74 -3.64 7.55
CA THR A 1033 -10.68 -2.60 7.12
C THR A 1033 -10.58 -2.23 5.63
N TRP A 1034 -9.40 -2.35 5.03
CA TRP A 1034 -9.24 -2.02 3.60
C TRP A 1034 -9.75 -3.12 2.68
N GLN A 1035 -9.57 -4.38 3.07
CA GLN A 1035 -9.79 -5.56 2.23
C GLN A 1035 -11.02 -6.39 2.67
N SER A 1036 -11.90 -5.78 3.46
CA SER A 1036 -13.15 -6.34 4.03
C SER A 1036 -14.22 -6.68 2.98
N ALA A 1037 -15.24 -7.41 3.44
CA ALA A 1037 -16.38 -7.85 2.63
C ALA A 1037 -17.17 -6.68 2.00
N GLU A 1038 -17.56 -5.66 2.78
CA GLU A 1038 -18.39 -4.53 2.32
C GLU A 1038 -17.71 -3.72 1.22
N ASN A 1039 -16.37 -3.69 1.29
CA ASN A 1039 -15.50 -2.93 0.40
C ASN A 1039 -15.12 -3.70 -0.88
N GLY A 1040 -15.60 -4.93 -1.04
CA GLY A 1040 -15.31 -5.79 -2.18
C GLY A 1040 -13.87 -6.29 -2.20
N GLY A 1041 -13.30 -6.60 -1.03
CA GLY A 1041 -12.01 -7.27 -0.90
C GLY A 1041 -12.15 -8.79 -0.67
N PRO A 1042 -11.02 -9.52 -0.61
CA PRO A 1042 -11.00 -10.98 -0.57
C PRO A 1042 -11.57 -11.60 0.71
N LEU A 1043 -11.54 -10.87 1.84
CA LEU A 1043 -12.06 -11.38 3.11
C LEU A 1043 -13.53 -11.80 3.01
N GLY A 1044 -14.31 -11.05 2.23
CA GLY A 1044 -15.71 -11.35 1.96
C GLY A 1044 -16.00 -12.69 1.29
N PHE A 1045 -15.01 -13.39 0.70
CA PHE A 1045 -15.19 -14.79 0.30
C PHE A 1045 -14.43 -15.79 1.17
N THR A 1046 -13.27 -15.44 1.74
CA THR A 1046 -12.52 -16.37 2.59
C THR A 1046 -13.26 -16.67 3.89
N GLU A 1047 -13.89 -15.67 4.50
CA GLU A 1047 -14.63 -15.77 5.77
C GLU A 1047 -15.99 -16.48 5.60
N LEU A 1048 -16.49 -16.57 4.36
CA LEU A 1048 -17.65 -17.40 4.03
C LEU A 1048 -17.28 -18.87 3.81
N LEU A 1049 -16.12 -19.16 3.20
CA LEU A 1049 -15.70 -20.52 2.84
C LEU A 1049 -15.00 -21.28 3.98
N ALA A 1050 -14.31 -20.56 4.86
CA ALA A 1050 -13.49 -21.17 5.91
C ALA A 1050 -13.50 -20.35 7.21
N SER A 1051 -13.40 -21.09 8.32
CA SER A 1051 -12.98 -20.49 9.59
C SER A 1051 -11.45 -20.30 9.59
N ALA A 1052 -10.96 -19.27 10.26
CA ALA A 1052 -9.52 -19.04 10.41
C ALA A 1052 -8.99 -19.57 11.75
N THR A 1053 -7.79 -20.17 11.74
CA THR A 1053 -7.05 -20.61 12.93
C THR A 1053 -5.65 -20.00 12.92
N ALA A 1054 -5.31 -19.20 13.93
CA ALA A 1054 -3.97 -18.64 14.06
C ALA A 1054 -2.93 -19.73 14.38
N ILE A 1055 -1.78 -19.71 13.70
CA ILE A 1055 -0.64 -20.60 13.95
C ILE A 1055 0.43 -19.83 14.75
N PRO A 1056 1.01 -20.40 15.83
CA PRO A 1056 2.08 -19.73 16.57
C PRO A 1056 3.32 -19.53 15.69
N THR A 1057 3.79 -18.29 15.68
CA THR A 1057 4.97 -17.89 14.92
C THR A 1057 5.88 -16.96 15.74
N TYR A 1058 7.16 -16.99 15.41
CA TYR A 1058 8.23 -16.36 16.18
C TYR A 1058 9.26 -15.80 15.21
N MET A 1059 9.76 -14.58 15.45
CA MET A 1059 10.87 -14.04 14.66
C MET A 1059 12.20 -14.56 15.23
N ARG A 1060 12.99 -15.27 14.40
CA ARG A 1060 14.33 -15.74 14.78
C ARG A 1060 15.17 -14.56 15.26
N ASP A 1061 15.82 -14.75 16.41
CA ASP A 1061 16.73 -13.81 17.08
C ASP A 1061 16.12 -12.47 17.56
N ASP A 1062 14.87 -12.16 17.25
CA ASP A 1062 14.10 -11.03 17.82
C ASP A 1062 12.80 -11.53 18.46
N TRP A 1063 12.95 -12.40 19.47
CA TRP A 1063 11.84 -13.10 20.13
C TRP A 1063 10.80 -12.17 20.79
N GLY A 1064 11.15 -10.91 21.04
CA GLY A 1064 10.25 -9.88 21.56
C GLY A 1064 9.48 -9.08 20.48
N ARG A 1065 9.58 -9.48 19.20
CA ARG A 1065 8.91 -8.82 18.08
C ARG A 1065 7.50 -9.34 17.87
N ASP A 1066 6.54 -8.42 17.77
CA ASP A 1066 5.38 -8.64 16.90
C ASP A 1066 5.84 -8.36 15.46
N TRP A 1067 5.71 -9.36 14.59
CA TRP A 1067 5.99 -9.26 13.15
C TRP A 1067 4.71 -9.27 12.31
N GLY A 1068 3.58 -9.59 12.93
CA GLY A 1068 2.36 -10.08 12.30
C GLY A 1068 2.07 -11.54 12.64
N SER A 1069 1.10 -12.11 11.92
CA SER A 1069 0.59 -13.46 12.17
C SER A 1069 0.44 -14.28 10.89
N LEU A 1070 0.45 -15.60 11.08
CA LEU A 1070 0.09 -16.62 10.10
C LEU A 1070 -1.20 -17.28 10.56
N GLU A 1071 -2.17 -17.39 9.65
CA GLU A 1071 -3.45 -18.06 9.92
C GLU A 1071 -3.70 -19.11 8.83
N ARG A 1072 -4.31 -20.23 9.21
CA ARG A 1072 -4.77 -21.29 8.29
C ARG A 1072 -6.27 -21.15 8.08
N PHE A 1073 -6.72 -21.34 6.85
CA PHE A 1073 -8.14 -21.42 6.51
C PHE A 1073 -8.63 -22.87 6.60
N ASP A 1074 -9.43 -23.13 7.63
CA ASP A 1074 -10.12 -24.40 7.87
C ASP A 1074 -11.50 -24.36 7.21
N ARG A 1075 -11.57 -24.89 5.98
CA ARG A 1075 -12.79 -24.98 5.13
C ARG A 1075 -13.95 -25.64 5.87
N TYR A 1076 -15.16 -25.09 5.72
CA TYR A 1076 -16.38 -25.71 6.25
C TYR A 1076 -16.78 -27.00 5.50
N TYR A 1077 -16.48 -27.05 4.20
CA TYR A 1077 -16.68 -28.22 3.32
C TYR A 1077 -15.33 -28.62 2.72
N PRO A 1078 -14.51 -29.44 3.42
CA PRO A 1078 -13.12 -29.71 3.03
C PRO A 1078 -12.98 -30.59 1.78
N ASP A 1079 -14.02 -31.38 1.46
CA ASP A 1079 -14.06 -32.26 0.28
C ASP A 1079 -14.67 -31.58 -0.97
N ALA A 1080 -15.09 -30.30 -0.86
CA ALA A 1080 -15.60 -29.51 -1.99
C ALA A 1080 -14.52 -29.28 -3.05
N THR A 1081 -14.92 -29.26 -4.32
CA THR A 1081 -13.99 -29.17 -5.47
C THR A 1081 -14.11 -27.84 -6.21
N ALA A 1082 -13.02 -27.36 -6.81
CA ALA A 1082 -13.06 -26.10 -7.57
C ALA A 1082 -13.91 -26.26 -8.84
N ALA A 1083 -14.90 -25.37 -9.04
CA ALA A 1083 -15.88 -25.48 -10.12
C ALA A 1083 -15.26 -25.35 -11.53
N THR A 1084 -15.79 -26.12 -12.48
CA THR A 1084 -15.51 -25.99 -13.91
C THR A 1084 -16.15 -24.70 -14.44
N VAL A 1085 -15.33 -23.79 -14.95
CA VAL A 1085 -15.80 -22.52 -15.55
C VAL A 1085 -15.94 -22.68 -17.06
N ASP A 1086 -17.18 -22.80 -17.53
CA ASP A 1086 -17.53 -22.76 -18.96
C ASP A 1086 -17.26 -21.37 -19.54
N THR A 1087 -16.68 -21.29 -20.74
CA THR A 1087 -16.30 -20.00 -21.36
C THR A 1087 -16.69 -19.85 -22.83
N GLU A 1088 -17.11 -18.64 -23.22
CA GLU A 1088 -17.45 -18.26 -24.60
C GLU A 1088 -16.80 -16.93 -25.00
N THR A 1089 -16.22 -16.84 -26.20
CA THR A 1089 -15.62 -15.60 -26.72
C THR A 1089 -16.66 -14.69 -27.39
N ALA A 1090 -17.22 -13.75 -26.62
CA ALA A 1090 -18.21 -12.79 -27.11
C ALA A 1090 -17.56 -11.49 -27.62
N THR A 1091 -17.87 -11.07 -28.86
CA THR A 1091 -17.45 -9.73 -29.34
C THR A 1091 -18.36 -8.65 -28.77
N ARG A 1092 -17.81 -7.72 -27.99
CA ARG A 1092 -18.52 -6.60 -27.36
C ARG A 1092 -18.08 -5.26 -27.95
N SER A 1093 -18.96 -4.27 -27.98
CA SER A 1093 -18.60 -2.88 -28.34
C SER A 1093 -17.97 -2.17 -27.13
N GLY A 1094 -17.19 -1.11 -27.35
CA GLY A 1094 -16.61 -0.32 -26.25
C GLY A 1094 -17.62 0.41 -25.35
N LEU A 1095 -18.92 0.36 -25.71
CA LEU A 1095 -20.04 0.95 -24.97
C LEU A 1095 -20.98 -0.12 -24.36
N TRP A 1096 -20.67 -1.41 -24.50
CA TRP A 1096 -21.47 -2.49 -23.93
C TRP A 1096 -21.35 -2.51 -22.40
N LYS A 1097 -22.46 -2.81 -21.72
CA LYS A 1097 -22.55 -3.01 -20.28
C LYS A 1097 -23.60 -4.10 -19.99
N PRO A 1098 -23.34 -5.09 -19.12
CA PRO A 1098 -24.34 -6.08 -18.70
C PRO A 1098 -25.27 -5.57 -17.60
N GLY A 1099 -24.91 -4.46 -16.95
CA GLY A 1099 -25.58 -3.90 -15.77
C GLY A 1099 -24.56 -3.14 -14.92
N THR A 1100 -24.95 -2.64 -13.75
CA THR A 1100 -24.00 -2.21 -12.73
C THR A 1100 -23.53 -3.40 -11.88
N LEU A 1101 -22.26 -3.36 -11.46
CA LEU A 1101 -21.77 -4.16 -10.33
C LEU A 1101 -22.58 -3.81 -9.08
N ARG A 1102 -22.96 -4.83 -8.32
CA ARG A 1102 -23.54 -4.66 -6.99
C ARG A 1102 -22.51 -3.98 -6.10
N VAL A 1103 -22.83 -2.79 -5.63
CA VAL A 1103 -22.02 -2.06 -4.65
C VAL A 1103 -22.95 -1.35 -3.69
N TYR A 1104 -22.71 -1.54 -2.40
CA TYR A 1104 -23.39 -0.77 -1.37
C TYR A 1104 -22.64 0.54 -1.15
N PRO A 1105 -23.30 1.71 -1.14
CA PRO A 1105 -22.72 2.87 -0.49
C PRO A 1105 -22.66 2.59 1.01
N THR A 1106 -21.48 2.70 1.61
CA THR A 1106 -21.36 2.90 3.06
C THR A 1106 -22.14 4.18 3.43
N PRO A 1107 -23.04 4.14 4.42
CA PRO A 1107 -23.96 5.25 4.73
C PRO A 1107 -23.27 6.52 5.27
#